data_AF-A0A3L8SG49-F1
#
_entry.id   AF-A0A3L8SG49-F1
#
_cell.length_a   1.000
_cell.length_b   1.000
_cell.length_c   1.000
_cell.angle_alpha   90.00
_cell.angle_beta   90.00
_cell.angle_gamma   90.00
#
_symmetry.space_group_name_H-M   'P 1'
#
loop_
_entity.id
_entity.type
_entity.pdbx_description
1 polymer ?
#
loop_
_entity_poly.entity_id
_entity_poly.type
_entity_poly.pdbx_seq_one_letter_code
_entity_poly.pdbx_strand_id
1 'polypeptide(L)'
;MKTEVPGPRSRELMKKLNGIQNAEAVHFFCNYEESRGNYLVDVDGNRMLDLYSQISSIPIGYSHPSLIKLLQQPQNLSTFINRPALGILPPENFTEKLKESLLSVAPKGLSQVMTMSCGSCSNENAFKAIFMWYRNKERGHNNVTKEELESCMINQPPGCPDYAMLSFMGGFHGRTLGCLATTHSKAIHKLDIPSLDWPIAPFPRLKYPLEDFVKENQQEEARCLEEVEDLIVKYRKKKKIVAGIIVEPIQSEGGDNHASDDFFRKLRDIARKHGCAFLVDEVQTGGGCTGKFWAHEHWGLDDPADVVTFSKKMMTGGFFHKEEFRPNAPYRIFNTWLGDPSKNLMLAEVIKVIKTEDLLNNATHAGKALLTGLLDLQARYPHLISRVRGRGTFCSFDTPNDATRNKLITIARNKGVVLGGCGDRSIRFRPTLIFKDHHAHLFLNIFSDILANFKTSLFWPGPWSLQRAPYSHVPASALSEQDLLQSPLPQVTLVDLHPEAASVAKHREPHACHTECRSLMAAGIQSVFQGKLCFPPLPSTVFYRIISSFIPSSTGICHTNCIRAALPSLHSVLHGPLVPSATPTVLQVALKPLSFCPHHGWVLKLWTSLTSRLVQRKLYPEPSAGALQQGLSGTDTQAALAVS
;
A
#
# COMPACT_ATOMS: atom_id res chain seq x y z
N MET A 1 17.59 -10.31 -26.92
CA MET A 1 18.19 -10.88 -25.70
C MET A 1 19.65 -11.21 -25.95
N LYS A 2 20.46 -11.27 -24.90
CA LYS A 2 21.90 -11.62 -24.90
C LYS A 2 22.19 -12.76 -23.92
N THR A 3 21.50 -12.78 -22.78
CA THR A 3 21.61 -13.80 -21.73
C THR A 3 20.22 -14.25 -21.26
N GLU A 4 20.19 -15.26 -20.39
CA GLU A 4 19.12 -15.47 -19.43
C GLU A 4 18.99 -14.29 -18.45
N VAL A 5 17.81 -14.12 -17.83
CA VAL A 5 17.50 -13.02 -16.90
C VAL A 5 17.04 -13.57 -15.54
N PRO A 6 17.67 -13.22 -14.40
CA PRO A 6 18.82 -12.30 -14.26
C PRO A 6 20.12 -12.89 -14.82
N GLY A 7 20.87 -12.12 -15.60
CA GLY A 7 22.16 -12.52 -16.15
C GLY A 7 23.31 -12.49 -15.12
N PRO A 8 24.54 -12.82 -15.51
CA PRO A 8 25.69 -12.92 -14.61
C PRO A 8 25.96 -11.62 -13.81
N ARG A 9 25.86 -10.45 -14.43
CA ARG A 9 26.08 -9.15 -13.77
C ARG A 9 24.91 -8.81 -12.85
N SER A 10 23.67 -9.08 -13.26
CA SER A 10 22.51 -8.96 -12.36
C SER A 10 22.67 -9.84 -11.11
N ARG A 11 23.09 -11.10 -11.26
CA ARG A 11 23.32 -12.03 -10.14
C ARG A 11 24.43 -11.56 -9.20
N GLU A 12 25.51 -10.99 -9.72
CA GLU A 12 26.59 -10.38 -8.93
C GLU A 12 26.08 -9.21 -8.05
N LEU A 13 25.28 -8.31 -8.65
CA LEU A 13 24.70 -7.18 -7.93
C LEU A 13 23.62 -7.60 -6.93
N MET A 14 22.82 -8.62 -7.25
CA MET A 14 21.87 -9.24 -6.31
C MET A 14 22.59 -9.83 -5.10
N LYS A 15 23.70 -10.56 -5.28
CA LYS A 15 24.52 -11.08 -4.17
C LYS A 15 25.09 -9.95 -3.30
N LYS A 16 25.52 -8.84 -3.89
CA LYS A 16 26.00 -7.65 -3.16
C LYS A 16 24.88 -6.99 -2.34
N LEU A 17 23.71 -6.79 -2.93
CA LEU A 17 22.56 -6.21 -2.23
C LEU A 17 22.04 -7.11 -1.11
N ASN A 18 22.07 -8.44 -1.30
CA ASN A 18 21.68 -9.41 -0.28
C ASN A 18 22.65 -9.46 0.92
N GLY A 19 23.79 -8.77 0.86
CA GLY A 19 24.68 -8.56 2.00
C GLY A 19 24.28 -7.39 2.91
N ILE A 20 23.32 -6.55 2.52
CA ILE A 20 22.87 -5.37 3.30
C ILE A 20 21.36 -5.31 3.56
N GLN A 21 20.54 -6.01 2.77
CA GLN A 21 19.10 -6.19 3.00
C GLN A 21 18.63 -7.50 2.35
N ASN A 22 17.43 -8.00 2.67
CA ASN A 22 16.86 -9.10 1.88
C ASN A 22 16.62 -8.63 0.42
N ALA A 23 17.15 -9.36 -0.56
CA ALA A 23 17.07 -9.03 -1.97
C ALA A 23 16.32 -10.10 -2.82
N GLU A 24 15.60 -11.04 -2.19
CA GLU A 24 14.91 -12.14 -2.89
C GLU A 24 13.81 -11.64 -3.84
N ALA A 25 13.24 -10.46 -3.58
CA ALA A 25 12.26 -9.81 -4.45
C ALA A 25 12.86 -9.18 -5.73
N VAL A 26 14.20 -9.12 -5.87
CA VAL A 26 14.86 -8.47 -7.02
C VAL A 26 14.82 -9.39 -8.24
N HIS A 27 14.19 -8.93 -9.32
CA HIS A 27 14.10 -9.70 -10.56
C HIS A 27 15.41 -9.73 -11.38
N PHE A 28 16.07 -8.58 -11.47
CA PHE A 28 17.34 -8.29 -12.17
C PHE A 28 17.74 -6.83 -11.89
N PHE A 29 18.95 -6.41 -12.26
CA PHE A 29 19.37 -5.01 -12.15
C PHE A 29 19.19 -4.27 -13.48
N CYS A 30 18.70 -3.03 -13.43
CA CYS A 30 18.35 -2.24 -14.61
C CYS A 30 19.45 -1.23 -15.01
N ASN A 31 19.52 -0.91 -16.30
CA ASN A 31 20.22 0.24 -16.85
C ASN A 31 19.14 1.20 -17.40
N TYR A 32 18.85 2.28 -16.67
CA TYR A 32 17.79 3.22 -17.04
C TYR A 32 18.27 4.25 -18.06
N GLU A 33 19.57 4.50 -18.09
CA GLU A 33 20.30 5.37 -19.00
C GLU A 33 20.15 4.91 -20.46
N GLU A 34 20.06 3.60 -20.70
CA GLU A 34 19.78 2.97 -22.00
C GLU A 34 18.31 2.58 -22.23
N SER A 35 17.47 2.60 -21.18
CA SER A 35 16.04 2.25 -21.29
C SER A 35 15.26 3.33 -22.03
N ARG A 36 14.41 2.96 -22.98
CA ARG A 36 13.69 3.90 -23.88
C ARG A 36 12.26 3.46 -24.14
N GLY A 37 11.31 4.35 -23.90
CA GLY A 37 9.90 4.13 -24.20
C GLY A 37 9.33 2.91 -23.47
N ASN A 38 8.77 1.94 -24.21
CA ASN A 38 8.27 0.68 -23.66
C ASN A 38 9.37 -0.38 -23.43
N TYR A 39 10.65 -0.06 -23.61
CA TYR A 39 11.75 -1.02 -23.49
C TYR A 39 12.66 -0.75 -22.28
N LEU A 40 12.71 -1.72 -21.38
CA LEU A 40 13.59 -1.77 -20.22
C LEU A 40 14.88 -2.52 -20.58
N VAL A 41 16.03 -1.97 -20.19
CA VAL A 41 17.36 -2.56 -20.38
C VAL A 41 17.92 -3.03 -19.05
N ASP A 42 18.54 -4.20 -19.00
CA ASP A 42 19.24 -4.72 -17.82
C ASP A 42 20.76 -4.49 -17.88
N VAL A 43 21.44 -4.70 -16.75
CA VAL A 43 22.91 -4.55 -16.64
C VAL A 43 23.71 -5.62 -17.40
N ASP A 44 23.04 -6.64 -17.93
CA ASP A 44 23.60 -7.69 -18.79
C ASP A 44 23.40 -7.34 -20.29
N GLY A 45 22.74 -6.21 -20.59
CA GLY A 45 22.50 -5.70 -21.93
C GLY A 45 21.36 -6.38 -22.67
N ASN A 46 20.47 -7.07 -21.96
CA ASN A 46 19.17 -7.47 -22.49
C ASN A 46 18.26 -6.25 -22.61
N ARG A 47 17.45 -6.21 -23.68
CA ARG A 47 16.40 -5.20 -23.88
C ARG A 47 15.07 -5.93 -24.00
N MET A 48 14.14 -5.62 -23.10
CA MET A 48 12.87 -6.32 -22.92
C MET A 48 11.70 -5.35 -23.10
N LEU A 49 10.63 -5.80 -23.75
CA LEU A 49 9.34 -5.12 -23.78
C LEU A 49 8.74 -5.14 -22.37
N ASP A 50 8.53 -3.98 -21.76
CA ASP A 50 8.03 -3.86 -20.39
C ASP A 50 6.52 -3.64 -20.35
N LEU A 51 5.79 -4.70 -19.97
CA LEU A 51 4.34 -4.68 -19.75
C LEU A 51 3.99 -4.66 -18.25
N TYR A 52 4.94 -4.27 -17.39
CA TYR A 52 4.75 -4.11 -15.94
C TYR A 52 5.05 -2.69 -15.43
N SER A 53 5.86 -1.91 -16.16
CA SER A 53 6.12 -0.47 -15.99
C SER A 53 6.43 -0.03 -14.55
N GLN A 54 7.34 -0.75 -13.89
CA GLN A 54 7.67 -0.57 -12.46
C GLN A 54 6.42 -0.60 -11.57
N ILE A 55 5.65 -1.69 -11.64
CA ILE A 55 4.38 -1.89 -10.92
C ILE A 55 3.33 -0.82 -11.30
N SER A 56 3.10 -0.60 -12.59
CA SER A 56 2.16 0.40 -13.13
C SER A 56 2.54 1.87 -12.86
N SER A 57 3.79 2.19 -12.50
CA SER A 57 4.18 3.54 -12.09
C SER A 57 4.78 4.44 -13.16
N ILE A 58 5.37 3.91 -14.24
CA ILE A 58 5.89 4.73 -15.34
C ILE A 58 4.74 5.15 -16.27
N PRO A 59 4.45 6.47 -16.45
CA PRO A 59 3.30 6.91 -17.23
C PRO A 59 3.56 6.86 -18.74
N ILE A 60 4.63 7.52 -19.23
CA ILE A 60 4.87 7.77 -20.67
C ILE A 60 6.18 7.14 -21.19
N GLY A 61 6.59 6.00 -20.60
CA GLY A 61 7.80 5.30 -21.01
C GLY A 61 9.09 5.79 -20.35
N TYR A 62 10.14 4.99 -20.48
CA TYR A 62 11.48 5.29 -19.97
C TYR A 62 12.15 6.40 -20.78
N SER A 63 12.79 7.33 -20.07
CA SER A 63 13.65 8.38 -20.65
C SER A 63 12.96 9.18 -21.77
N HIS A 64 11.71 9.60 -21.52
CA HIS A 64 10.88 10.32 -22.49
C HIS A 64 11.52 11.67 -22.88
N PRO A 65 11.59 12.02 -24.19
CA PRO A 65 12.28 13.24 -24.65
C PRO A 65 11.79 14.53 -23.98
N SER A 66 10.47 14.67 -23.75
CA SER A 66 9.90 15.85 -23.07
C SER A 66 10.39 16.01 -21.64
N LEU A 67 10.57 14.90 -20.90
CA LEU A 67 11.07 14.90 -19.53
C LEU A 67 12.59 15.15 -19.49
N ILE A 68 13.35 14.63 -20.45
CA ILE A 68 14.76 14.97 -20.62
C ILE A 68 14.92 16.48 -20.89
N LYS A 69 14.16 17.03 -21.84
CA LYS A 69 14.17 18.47 -22.16
C LYS A 69 13.81 19.33 -20.95
N LEU A 70 12.83 18.90 -20.15
CA LEU A 70 12.40 19.53 -18.91
C LEU A 70 13.52 19.54 -17.84
N LEU A 71 14.25 18.43 -17.68
CA LEU A 71 15.39 18.31 -16.76
C LEU A 71 16.60 19.15 -17.20
N GLN A 72 16.78 19.35 -18.50
CA GLN A 72 17.86 20.16 -19.08
C GLN A 72 17.64 21.67 -18.97
N GLN A 73 16.47 22.14 -18.49
CA GLN A 73 16.17 23.56 -18.33
C GLN A 73 16.87 24.16 -17.10
N PRO A 74 17.78 25.16 -17.23
CA PRO A 74 18.49 25.74 -16.08
C PRO A 74 17.57 26.30 -14.99
N GLN A 75 16.44 26.90 -15.37
CA GLN A 75 15.44 27.45 -14.45
C GLN A 75 14.78 26.40 -13.54
N ASN A 76 14.81 25.11 -13.94
CA ASN A 76 14.23 24.02 -13.15
C ASN A 76 15.18 23.46 -12.10
N LEU A 77 16.49 23.77 -12.14
CA LEU A 77 17.49 23.16 -11.25
C LEU A 77 17.15 23.33 -9.76
N SER A 78 16.69 24.52 -9.36
CA SER A 78 16.28 24.81 -7.98
C SER A 78 15.20 23.84 -7.48
N THR A 79 14.25 23.47 -8.34
CA THR A 79 13.11 22.58 -8.01
C THR A 79 13.56 21.15 -7.66
N PHE A 80 14.73 20.71 -8.10
CA PHE A 80 15.27 19.37 -7.81
C PHE A 80 16.17 19.32 -6.57
N ILE A 81 16.82 20.44 -6.20
CA ILE A 81 17.77 20.49 -5.08
C ILE A 81 17.17 21.12 -3.81
N ASN A 82 16.28 22.11 -3.96
CA ASN A 82 15.68 22.84 -2.84
C ASN A 82 14.28 22.29 -2.52
N ARG A 83 14.21 21.09 -1.92
CA ARG A 83 12.92 20.46 -1.55
C ARG A 83 12.30 21.17 -0.33
N PRO A 84 11.16 21.86 -0.47
CA PRO A 84 10.60 22.70 0.59
C PRO A 84 9.68 21.92 1.54
N ALA A 85 9.39 22.54 2.68
CA ALA A 85 8.31 22.12 3.57
C ALA A 85 6.97 22.70 3.06
N LEU A 86 6.36 22.05 2.05
CA LEU A 86 5.24 22.58 1.25
C LEU A 86 4.06 23.14 2.05
N GLY A 87 3.77 22.60 3.24
CA GLY A 87 2.65 23.04 4.07
C GLY A 87 2.89 24.35 4.84
N ILE A 88 4.09 24.92 4.79
CA ILE A 88 4.46 26.21 5.45
C ILE A 88 5.29 27.13 4.56
N LEU A 89 6.09 26.59 3.63
CA LEU A 89 6.99 27.33 2.75
C LEU A 89 6.88 26.81 1.30
N PRO A 90 5.70 26.90 0.65
CA PRO A 90 5.56 26.51 -0.74
C PRO A 90 6.37 27.44 -1.67
N PRO A 91 6.91 26.94 -2.80
CA PRO A 91 7.55 27.78 -3.80
C PRO A 91 6.49 28.63 -4.53
N GLU A 92 6.89 29.80 -5.02
CA GLU A 92 6.05 30.76 -5.74
C GLU A 92 5.12 30.12 -6.78
N ASN A 93 5.65 29.24 -7.63
CA ASN A 93 4.91 28.58 -8.71
C ASN A 93 4.06 27.36 -8.29
N PHE A 94 3.91 27.07 -6.99
CA PHE A 94 3.25 25.84 -6.52
C PHE A 94 1.79 25.75 -6.97
N THR A 95 1.01 26.81 -6.77
CA THR A 95 -0.40 26.90 -7.16
C THR A 95 -0.58 26.71 -8.67
N GLU A 96 0.25 27.39 -9.47
CA GLU A 96 0.19 27.32 -10.93
C GLU A 96 0.61 25.94 -11.44
N LYS A 97 1.63 25.30 -10.83
CA LYS A 97 2.01 23.94 -11.20
C LYS A 97 0.94 22.91 -10.80
N LEU A 98 0.17 23.15 -9.73
CA LEU A 98 -1.03 22.35 -9.41
C LEU A 98 -2.16 22.57 -10.43
N LYS A 99 -2.37 23.81 -10.90
CA LYS A 99 -3.33 24.13 -11.99
C LYS A 99 -2.97 23.42 -13.29
N GLU A 100 -1.72 23.49 -13.72
CA GLU A 100 -1.22 22.81 -14.94
C GLU A 100 -1.29 21.27 -14.85
N SER A 101 -1.10 20.71 -13.66
CA SER A 101 -1.06 19.26 -13.43
C SER A 101 -2.38 18.73 -12.86
N LEU A 102 -2.43 18.50 -11.55
CA LEU A 102 -3.50 17.78 -10.84
C LEU A 102 -4.88 18.41 -11.04
N LEU A 103 -5.03 19.73 -10.90
CA LEU A 103 -6.34 20.37 -11.02
C LEU A 103 -6.85 20.37 -12.48
N SER A 104 -5.97 20.26 -13.48
CA SER A 104 -6.36 20.08 -14.89
C SER A 104 -6.98 18.70 -15.20
N VAL A 105 -7.02 17.80 -14.20
CA VAL A 105 -7.61 16.46 -14.25
C VAL A 105 -8.41 16.15 -12.98
N ALA A 106 -8.95 17.17 -12.29
CA ALA A 106 -9.73 16.97 -11.08
C ALA A 106 -11.00 16.13 -11.33
N PRO A 107 -11.31 15.11 -10.49
CA PRO A 107 -12.57 14.36 -10.57
C PRO A 107 -13.82 15.24 -10.41
N LYS A 108 -14.94 14.84 -11.03
CA LYS A 108 -16.23 15.56 -10.92
C LYS A 108 -16.63 15.77 -9.45
N GLY A 109 -16.92 17.01 -9.08
CA GLY A 109 -17.37 17.40 -7.74
C GLY A 109 -16.27 17.57 -6.67
N LEU A 110 -15.01 17.20 -6.96
CA LEU A 110 -13.92 17.25 -5.98
C LEU A 110 -13.04 18.50 -6.19
N SER A 111 -13.44 19.63 -5.60
CA SER A 111 -12.78 20.93 -5.77
C SER A 111 -11.46 21.09 -5.01
N GLN A 112 -11.16 20.24 -4.04
CA GLN A 112 -9.99 20.33 -3.17
C GLN A 112 -8.96 19.24 -3.51
N VAL A 113 -7.67 19.52 -3.28
CA VAL A 113 -6.59 18.53 -3.42
C VAL A 113 -5.53 18.72 -2.34
N MET A 114 -5.00 17.61 -1.80
CA MET A 114 -3.84 17.60 -0.91
C MET A 114 -2.77 16.63 -1.44
N THR A 115 -1.54 17.11 -1.60
CA THR A 115 -0.41 16.32 -2.12
C THR A 115 0.30 15.52 -1.03
N MET A 116 0.82 14.36 -1.40
CA MET A 116 1.47 13.38 -0.52
C MET A 116 2.65 12.71 -1.26
N SER A 117 3.51 11.97 -0.55
CA SER A 117 4.72 11.39 -1.15
C SER A 117 4.50 10.03 -1.84
N CYS A 118 3.45 9.28 -1.46
CA CYS A 118 3.14 7.97 -2.05
C CYS A 118 1.67 7.57 -1.78
N GLY A 119 1.23 6.46 -2.40
CA GLY A 119 -0.12 5.92 -2.21
C GLY A 119 -0.50 5.65 -0.76
N SER A 120 0.38 5.00 0.03
CA SER A 120 0.10 4.69 1.44
C SER A 120 -0.22 5.95 2.24
N CYS A 121 0.65 6.99 2.21
CA CYS A 121 0.37 8.21 2.96
C CYS A 121 -0.73 9.08 2.32
N SER A 122 -1.15 8.81 1.08
CA SER A 122 -2.39 9.35 0.51
C SER A 122 -3.61 8.74 1.18
N ASN A 123 -3.68 7.40 1.25
CA ASN A 123 -4.75 6.67 1.91
C ASN A 123 -4.81 6.94 3.43
N GLU A 124 -3.69 6.94 4.16
CA GLU A 124 -3.66 7.29 5.60
C GLU A 124 -4.24 8.69 5.88
N ASN A 125 -3.91 9.68 5.06
CA ASN A 125 -4.40 11.05 5.27
C ASN A 125 -5.84 11.23 4.77
N ALA A 126 -6.29 10.45 3.77
CA ALA A 126 -7.69 10.36 3.40
C ALA A 126 -8.54 9.74 4.53
N PHE A 127 -8.08 8.64 5.16
CA PHE A 127 -8.74 8.07 6.35
C PHE A 127 -8.88 9.10 7.47
N LYS A 128 -7.80 9.84 7.79
CA LYS A 128 -7.87 10.93 8.77
C LYS A 128 -8.86 12.03 8.38
N ALA A 129 -8.88 12.47 7.11
CA ALA A 129 -9.83 13.47 6.65
C ALA A 129 -11.29 13.00 6.81
N ILE A 130 -11.56 11.73 6.51
CA ILE A 130 -12.87 11.08 6.70
C ILE A 130 -13.25 11.00 8.18
N PHE A 131 -12.35 10.56 9.06
CA PHE A 131 -12.61 10.52 10.51
C PHE A 131 -12.83 11.93 11.09
N MET A 132 -12.10 12.93 10.59
CA MET A 132 -12.27 14.33 10.96
C MET A 132 -13.62 14.89 10.52
N TRP A 133 -14.02 14.65 9.26
CA TRP A 133 -15.36 14.99 8.74
C TRP A 133 -16.46 14.34 9.59
N TYR A 134 -16.35 13.03 9.88
CA TYR A 134 -17.37 12.33 10.65
C TYR A 134 -17.44 12.82 12.11
N ARG A 135 -16.32 13.10 12.79
CA ARG A 135 -16.36 13.75 14.13
C ARG A 135 -16.93 15.16 14.08
N ASN A 136 -16.68 15.92 13.02
CA ASN A 136 -17.28 17.25 12.88
C ASN A 136 -18.80 17.15 12.63
N LYS A 137 -19.26 16.16 11.87
CA LYS A 137 -20.68 15.83 11.65
C LYS A 137 -21.40 15.42 12.93
N GLU A 138 -20.76 14.61 13.80
CA GLU A 138 -21.32 14.26 15.12
C GLU A 138 -21.30 15.44 16.11
N ARG A 139 -20.22 16.24 16.12
CA ARG A 139 -20.08 17.38 17.05
C ARG A 139 -20.94 18.59 16.65
N GLY A 140 -21.26 18.73 15.36
CA GLY A 140 -21.96 19.88 14.82
C GLY A 140 -21.18 21.19 15.05
N HIS A 141 -21.86 22.22 15.52
CA HIS A 141 -21.26 23.51 15.84
C HIS A 141 -20.59 23.59 17.23
N ASN A 142 -20.56 22.49 18.00
CA ASN A 142 -19.96 22.50 19.34
C ASN A 142 -18.42 22.53 19.27
N ASN A 143 -17.80 23.21 20.25
CA ASN A 143 -16.35 23.21 20.42
C ASN A 143 -15.83 21.83 20.84
N VAL A 144 -14.57 21.54 20.48
CA VAL A 144 -13.85 20.33 20.97
C VAL A 144 -13.78 20.38 22.49
N THR A 145 -14.15 19.30 23.17
CA THR A 145 -14.22 19.31 24.63
C THR A 145 -12.83 19.19 25.26
N LYS A 146 -12.68 19.63 26.52
CA LYS A 146 -11.46 19.43 27.30
C LYS A 146 -11.09 17.94 27.37
N GLU A 147 -12.08 17.07 27.59
CA GLU A 147 -11.91 15.63 27.64
C GLU A 147 -11.41 15.06 26.29
N GLU A 148 -11.93 15.54 25.14
CA GLU A 148 -11.42 15.17 23.81
C GLU A 148 -9.94 15.56 23.63
N LEU A 149 -9.53 16.73 24.13
CA LEU A 149 -8.14 17.21 24.05
C LEU A 149 -7.17 16.43 24.96
N GLU A 150 -7.61 16.08 26.17
CA GLU A 150 -6.77 15.33 27.12
C GLU A 150 -6.66 13.85 26.75
N SER A 151 -7.78 13.21 26.37
CA SER A 151 -7.81 11.79 26.00
C SER A 151 -7.11 11.47 24.67
N CYS A 152 -7.14 12.38 23.67
CA CYS A 152 -6.47 12.12 22.40
C CYS A 152 -4.94 12.06 22.53
N MET A 153 -4.36 12.75 23.52
CA MET A 153 -2.91 12.75 23.77
C MET A 153 -2.41 11.44 24.40
N ILE A 154 -3.31 10.59 24.89
CA ILE A 154 -3.01 9.29 25.51
C ILE A 154 -3.67 8.10 24.78
N ASN A 155 -4.08 8.31 23.52
CA ASN A 155 -4.73 7.32 22.64
C ASN A 155 -6.07 6.76 23.17
N GLN A 156 -6.86 7.56 23.92
CA GLN A 156 -8.13 7.12 24.52
C GLN A 156 -9.35 7.85 23.94
N PRO A 157 -10.55 7.23 23.94
CA PRO A 157 -11.80 7.94 23.72
C PRO A 157 -12.06 8.97 24.84
N PRO A 158 -12.87 10.02 24.59
CA PRO A 158 -13.55 10.35 23.34
C PRO A 158 -12.65 10.99 22.26
N GLY A 159 -11.44 11.45 22.63
CA GLY A 159 -10.51 12.15 21.73
C GLY A 159 -9.98 11.29 20.59
N CYS A 160 -9.71 10.01 20.86
CA CYS A 160 -9.50 8.97 19.85
C CYS A 160 -10.80 8.15 19.68
N PRO A 161 -11.64 8.44 18.67
CA PRO A 161 -12.87 7.68 18.44
C PRO A 161 -12.55 6.30 17.85
N ASP A 162 -13.31 5.28 18.29
CA ASP A 162 -13.20 3.89 17.80
C ASP A 162 -13.93 3.71 16.45
N TYR A 163 -13.55 4.53 15.47
CA TYR A 163 -14.12 4.50 14.12
C TYR A 163 -13.50 3.42 13.24
N ALA A 164 -14.24 3.05 12.19
CA ALA A 164 -13.84 2.07 11.20
C ALA A 164 -13.88 2.59 9.76
N MET A 165 -12.98 2.06 8.93
CA MET A 165 -13.10 2.09 7.47
C MET A 165 -13.55 0.71 7.00
N LEU A 166 -14.63 0.62 6.22
CA LEU A 166 -14.99 -0.61 5.53
C LEU A 166 -14.06 -0.82 4.34
N SER A 167 -13.61 -2.04 4.14
CA SER A 167 -12.68 -2.44 3.08
C SER A 167 -13.10 -3.78 2.47
N PHE A 168 -12.46 -4.17 1.36
CA PHE A 168 -12.85 -5.35 0.58
C PHE A 168 -11.78 -6.43 0.58
N MET A 169 -12.20 -7.69 0.71
CA MET A 169 -11.35 -8.86 0.51
C MET A 169 -10.67 -8.79 -0.87
N GLY A 170 -9.37 -9.07 -0.94
CA GLY A 170 -8.54 -8.90 -2.15
C GLY A 170 -7.90 -7.51 -2.31
N GLY A 171 -8.42 -6.46 -1.66
CA GLY A 171 -7.96 -5.08 -1.84
C GLY A 171 -6.51 -4.82 -1.41
N PHE A 172 -5.85 -3.83 -2.00
CA PHE A 172 -4.51 -3.37 -1.60
C PHE A 172 -4.39 -1.85 -1.60
N HIS A 173 -4.35 -1.29 -0.39
CA HIS A 173 -4.34 0.15 -0.13
C HIS A 173 -3.02 0.66 0.47
N GLY A 174 -2.06 -0.23 0.78
CA GLY A 174 -0.72 0.14 1.21
C GLY A 174 -0.11 -0.86 2.21
N ARG A 175 0.89 -0.41 2.96
CA ARG A 175 1.62 -1.23 3.96
C ARG A 175 1.94 -0.51 5.29
N THR A 176 1.55 0.75 5.45
CA THR A 176 1.46 1.42 6.76
C THR A 176 0.23 0.91 7.52
N LEU A 177 0.18 1.02 8.84
CA LEU A 177 -0.77 0.25 9.67
C LEU A 177 -2.26 0.46 9.32
N GLY A 178 -2.72 1.68 9.03
CA GLY A 178 -4.12 1.92 8.63
C GLY A 178 -4.43 1.40 7.23
N CYS A 179 -3.50 1.59 6.30
CA CYS A 179 -3.58 1.02 4.95
C CYS A 179 -3.49 -0.51 4.96
N LEU A 180 -2.81 -1.09 5.95
CA LEU A 180 -2.65 -2.52 6.10
C LEU A 180 -3.87 -3.16 6.77
N ALA A 181 -4.53 -2.47 7.70
CA ALA A 181 -5.83 -2.88 8.23
C ALA A 181 -6.87 -3.06 7.10
N THR A 182 -6.89 -2.15 6.11
CA THR A 182 -7.78 -2.19 4.94
C THR A 182 -7.29 -3.06 3.77
N THR A 183 -6.04 -3.53 3.79
CA THR A 183 -5.46 -4.39 2.73
C THR A 183 -5.70 -5.87 3.02
N HIS A 184 -6.21 -6.63 2.06
CA HIS A 184 -6.57 -8.05 2.22
C HIS A 184 -6.14 -8.90 1.02
N SER A 185 -4.94 -8.62 0.49
CA SER A 185 -4.46 -9.13 -0.81
C SER A 185 -3.66 -10.43 -0.78
N LYS A 186 -2.78 -10.62 0.22
CA LYS A 186 -1.93 -11.81 0.41
C LYS A 186 -1.54 -11.97 1.88
N ALA A 187 -1.49 -13.19 2.40
CA ALA A 187 -1.13 -13.45 3.81
C ALA A 187 0.25 -12.89 4.20
N ILE A 188 1.26 -13.03 3.32
CA ILE A 188 2.64 -12.52 3.53
C ILE A 188 2.74 -10.98 3.58
N HIS A 189 1.65 -10.24 3.31
CA HIS A 189 1.59 -8.80 3.55
C HIS A 189 1.10 -8.45 4.96
N LYS A 190 0.39 -9.37 5.63
CA LYS A 190 -0.44 -9.14 6.83
C LYS A 190 0.04 -9.89 8.07
N LEU A 191 0.73 -11.03 7.89
CA LEU A 191 1.23 -11.88 8.96
C LEU A 191 2.14 -11.09 9.92
N ASP A 192 2.07 -11.40 11.21
CA ASP A 192 2.85 -10.81 12.32
C ASP A 192 2.68 -9.30 12.57
N ILE A 193 1.82 -8.59 11.82
CA ILE A 193 1.57 -7.16 12.03
C ILE A 193 0.22 -6.92 12.77
N PRO A 194 0.20 -6.10 13.84
CA PRO A 194 -1.05 -5.67 14.49
C PRO A 194 -2.02 -4.98 13.52
N SER A 195 -3.32 -5.21 13.71
CA SER A 195 -4.40 -4.73 12.83
C SER A 195 -5.61 -4.27 13.64
N LEU A 196 -6.54 -3.58 12.98
CA LEU A 196 -7.75 -3.00 13.57
C LEU A 196 -8.97 -3.91 13.29
N ASP A 197 -9.91 -4.01 14.24
CA ASP A 197 -11.22 -4.66 14.06
C ASP A 197 -12.14 -3.75 13.24
N TRP A 198 -11.93 -3.77 11.91
CA TRP A 198 -12.65 -3.00 10.91
C TRP A 198 -13.41 -3.95 9.96
N PRO A 199 -14.55 -3.55 9.36
CA PRO A 199 -15.32 -4.42 8.49
C PRO A 199 -14.60 -4.74 7.18
N ILE A 200 -14.68 -6.01 6.79
CA ILE A 200 -14.13 -6.57 5.56
C ILE A 200 -15.30 -7.21 4.79
N ALA A 201 -15.70 -6.61 3.69
CA ALA A 201 -16.73 -7.13 2.80
C ALA A 201 -16.14 -8.05 1.72
N PRO A 202 -16.92 -8.99 1.15
CA PRO A 202 -16.54 -9.68 -0.07
C PRO A 202 -16.48 -8.71 -1.25
N PHE A 203 -15.52 -8.91 -2.16
CA PHE A 203 -15.54 -8.26 -3.48
C PHE A 203 -16.10 -9.27 -4.51
N PRO A 204 -16.94 -8.85 -5.47
CA PRO A 204 -17.57 -9.76 -6.43
C PRO A 204 -16.56 -10.61 -7.22
N ARG A 205 -16.74 -11.94 -7.21
CA ARG A 205 -15.89 -12.86 -7.97
C ARG A 205 -16.55 -13.31 -9.27
N LEU A 206 -16.53 -12.43 -10.28
CA LEU A 206 -17.16 -12.69 -11.58
C LEU A 206 -16.70 -14.01 -12.24
N LYS A 207 -17.65 -14.74 -12.81
CA LYS A 207 -17.48 -15.87 -13.72
C LYS A 207 -17.31 -15.36 -15.16
N TYR A 208 -16.60 -16.13 -15.98
CA TYR A 208 -16.23 -15.78 -17.36
C TYR A 208 -16.44 -16.99 -18.28
N PRO A 209 -16.85 -16.82 -19.56
CA PRO A 209 -17.19 -15.57 -20.25
C PRO A 209 -18.31 -14.77 -19.55
N LEU A 210 -18.30 -13.44 -19.67
CA LEU A 210 -19.25 -12.59 -18.93
C LEU A 210 -20.68 -12.76 -19.45
N GLU A 211 -20.77 -13.07 -20.74
CA GLU A 211 -21.95 -13.27 -21.56
C GLU A 211 -22.73 -14.54 -21.14
N ASP A 212 -22.00 -15.58 -20.73
CA ASP A 212 -22.58 -16.87 -20.31
C ASP A 212 -23.11 -16.86 -18.87
N PHE A 213 -22.64 -15.92 -18.03
CA PHE A 213 -22.90 -15.90 -16.58
C PHE A 213 -23.54 -14.60 -16.08
N VAL A 214 -24.30 -13.91 -16.93
CA VAL A 214 -24.91 -12.60 -16.61
C VAL A 214 -25.72 -12.62 -15.31
N LYS A 215 -26.53 -13.67 -15.08
CA LYS A 215 -27.40 -13.78 -13.89
C LYS A 215 -26.61 -14.06 -12.63
N GLU A 216 -25.66 -14.99 -12.70
CA GLU A 216 -24.80 -15.38 -11.57
C GLU A 216 -23.89 -14.24 -11.16
N ASN A 217 -23.38 -13.46 -12.12
CA ASN A 217 -22.60 -12.26 -11.87
C ASN A 217 -23.44 -11.16 -11.20
N GLN A 218 -24.69 -10.93 -11.65
CA GLN A 218 -25.62 -10.01 -10.99
C GLN A 218 -25.98 -10.44 -9.56
N GLN A 219 -26.18 -11.75 -9.32
CA GLN A 219 -26.46 -12.29 -7.99
C GLN A 219 -25.26 -12.17 -7.04
N GLU A 220 -24.05 -12.43 -7.53
CA GLU A 220 -22.80 -12.26 -6.76
C GLU A 220 -22.53 -10.79 -6.41
N GLU A 221 -22.79 -9.87 -7.33
CA GLU A 221 -22.70 -8.42 -7.07
C GLU A 221 -23.76 -7.95 -6.07
N ALA A 222 -25.01 -8.42 -6.17
CA ALA A 222 -26.07 -8.11 -5.22
C ALA A 222 -25.74 -8.62 -3.80
N ARG A 223 -25.33 -9.89 -3.65
CA ARG A 223 -24.91 -10.47 -2.37
C ARG A 223 -23.78 -9.67 -1.72
N CYS A 224 -22.78 -9.25 -2.50
CA CYS A 224 -21.68 -8.43 -1.98
C CYS A 224 -22.15 -7.06 -1.50
N LEU A 225 -23.13 -6.44 -2.16
CA LEU A 225 -23.72 -5.15 -1.75
C LEU A 225 -24.57 -5.27 -0.47
N GLU A 226 -25.35 -6.36 -0.35
CA GLU A 226 -26.11 -6.69 0.86
C GLU A 226 -25.18 -6.88 2.07
N GLU A 227 -24.10 -7.65 1.92
CA GLU A 227 -23.11 -7.86 2.99
C GLU A 227 -22.36 -6.57 3.39
N VAL A 228 -22.15 -5.61 2.47
CA VAL A 228 -21.63 -4.27 2.82
C VAL A 228 -22.59 -3.52 3.73
N GLU A 229 -23.88 -3.48 3.40
CA GLU A 229 -24.91 -2.79 4.20
C GLU A 229 -25.07 -3.43 5.59
N ASP A 230 -25.11 -4.76 5.65
CA ASP A 230 -25.14 -5.53 6.90
C ASP A 230 -23.90 -5.27 7.78
N LEU A 231 -22.70 -5.21 7.17
CA LEU A 231 -21.48 -4.86 7.89
C LEU A 231 -21.54 -3.45 8.49
N ILE A 232 -22.05 -2.46 7.76
CA ILE A 232 -22.20 -1.08 8.27
C ILE A 232 -23.15 -1.07 9.48
N VAL A 233 -24.29 -1.74 9.40
CA VAL A 233 -25.26 -1.85 10.51
C VAL A 233 -24.66 -2.59 11.71
N LYS A 234 -23.98 -3.71 11.48
CA LYS A 234 -23.31 -4.54 12.49
C LYS A 234 -22.21 -3.77 13.24
N TYR A 235 -21.38 -3.02 12.53
CA TYR A 235 -20.30 -2.23 13.12
C TYR A 235 -20.81 -0.97 13.84
N ARG A 236 -21.87 -0.33 13.33
CA ARG A 236 -22.60 0.72 14.08
C ARG A 236 -23.18 0.18 15.40
N LYS A 237 -23.73 -1.05 15.42
CA LYS A 237 -24.19 -1.73 16.66
C LYS A 237 -23.04 -2.09 17.62
N LYS A 238 -21.84 -2.44 17.12
CA LYS A 238 -20.60 -2.58 17.92
C LYS A 238 -20.11 -1.27 18.57
N LYS A 239 -20.74 -0.11 18.27
CA LYS A 239 -20.20 1.26 18.46
C LYS A 239 -18.91 1.58 17.67
N LYS A 240 -18.49 0.68 16.77
CA LYS A 240 -17.37 0.88 15.84
C LYS A 240 -17.86 1.52 14.54
N ILE A 241 -18.26 2.79 14.60
CA ILE A 241 -18.97 3.44 13.49
C ILE A 241 -18.12 3.45 12.21
N VAL A 242 -18.69 2.95 11.11
CA VAL A 242 -18.08 3.02 9.77
C VAL A 242 -18.13 4.46 9.28
N ALA A 243 -16.99 5.15 9.33
CA ALA A 243 -16.89 6.55 8.89
C ALA A 243 -16.77 6.67 7.36
N GLY A 244 -16.21 5.65 6.70
CA GLY A 244 -16.11 5.58 5.25
C GLY A 244 -15.85 4.17 4.72
N ILE A 245 -15.91 4.04 3.40
CA ILE A 245 -15.67 2.82 2.62
C ILE A 245 -14.50 3.11 1.67
N ILE A 246 -13.50 2.23 1.61
CA ILE A 246 -12.41 2.29 0.61
C ILE A 246 -12.54 1.15 -0.41
N VAL A 247 -12.37 1.46 -1.70
CA VAL A 247 -12.42 0.47 -2.79
C VAL A 247 -11.51 0.85 -3.97
N GLU A 248 -10.85 -0.13 -4.59
CA GLU A 248 -10.18 0.01 -5.90
C GLU A 248 -11.22 -0.17 -7.03
N PRO A 249 -11.26 0.66 -8.10
CA PRO A 249 -12.14 0.43 -9.26
C PRO A 249 -11.87 -0.89 -10.00
N ILE A 250 -10.63 -1.41 -9.91
CA ILE A 250 -10.25 -2.76 -10.30
C ILE A 250 -9.20 -3.23 -9.28
N GLN A 251 -9.50 -4.25 -8.47
CA GLN A 251 -8.58 -4.69 -7.40
C GLN A 251 -7.30 -5.30 -7.97
N SER A 252 -6.16 -4.66 -7.74
CA SER A 252 -4.92 -4.99 -8.42
C SER A 252 -4.19 -6.19 -7.81
N GLU A 253 -3.66 -6.06 -6.60
CA GLU A 253 -2.74 -7.07 -6.03
C GLU A 253 -3.46 -8.38 -5.66
N GLY A 254 -4.76 -8.31 -5.34
CA GLY A 254 -5.62 -9.45 -5.06
C GLY A 254 -5.90 -10.34 -6.27
N GLY A 255 -5.61 -9.89 -7.51
CA GLY A 255 -5.73 -10.73 -8.71
C GLY A 255 -6.48 -10.10 -9.88
N ASP A 256 -6.47 -8.78 -10.05
CA ASP A 256 -7.25 -8.08 -11.10
C ASP A 256 -8.74 -8.48 -11.05
N ASN A 257 -9.37 -8.26 -9.89
CA ASN A 257 -10.81 -8.49 -9.74
C ASN A 257 -11.56 -7.27 -10.28
N HIS A 258 -12.39 -7.49 -11.30
CA HIS A 258 -13.33 -6.52 -11.85
C HIS A 258 -14.72 -6.75 -11.24
N ALA A 259 -15.49 -5.68 -11.11
CA ALA A 259 -16.94 -5.69 -10.94
C ALA A 259 -17.57 -4.77 -12.00
N SER A 260 -18.88 -4.86 -12.20
CA SER A 260 -19.62 -4.00 -13.12
C SER A 260 -19.62 -2.54 -12.66
N ASP A 261 -19.80 -1.61 -13.60
CA ASP A 261 -20.02 -0.20 -13.26
C ASP A 261 -21.29 0.01 -12.42
N ASP A 262 -22.22 -0.95 -12.44
CA ASP A 262 -23.47 -0.91 -11.68
C ASP A 262 -23.28 -1.28 -10.20
N PHE A 263 -22.40 -2.23 -9.92
CA PHE A 263 -21.93 -2.52 -8.56
C PHE A 263 -21.34 -1.27 -7.90
N PHE A 264 -20.47 -0.54 -8.61
CA PHE A 264 -19.87 0.69 -8.06
C PHE A 264 -20.87 1.82 -7.86
N ARG A 265 -21.86 2.01 -8.77
CA ARG A 265 -22.96 2.96 -8.55
C ARG A 265 -23.77 2.62 -7.29
N LYS A 266 -24.22 1.37 -7.16
CA LYS A 266 -24.97 0.91 -5.99
C LYS A 266 -24.16 1.01 -4.69
N LEU A 267 -22.86 0.71 -4.74
CA LEU A 267 -21.96 0.85 -3.59
C LEU A 267 -21.79 2.33 -3.17
N ARG A 268 -21.68 3.25 -4.13
CA ARG A 268 -21.68 4.70 -3.88
C ARG A 268 -22.97 5.14 -3.21
N ASP A 269 -24.11 4.62 -3.64
CA ASP A 269 -25.41 4.93 -3.06
C ASP A 269 -25.59 4.37 -1.64
N ILE A 270 -25.09 3.16 -1.35
CA ILE A 270 -25.04 2.59 0.01
C ILE A 270 -24.17 3.46 0.93
N ALA A 271 -23.00 3.91 0.47
CA ALA A 271 -22.15 4.83 1.24
C ALA A 271 -22.93 6.11 1.63
N ARG A 272 -23.58 6.75 0.64
CA ARG A 272 -24.39 7.95 0.85
C ARG A 272 -25.57 7.70 1.80
N LYS A 273 -26.33 6.61 1.61
CA LYS A 273 -27.47 6.16 2.42
C LYS A 273 -27.12 6.01 3.90
N HIS A 274 -25.95 5.46 4.22
CA HIS A 274 -25.51 5.28 5.61
C HIS A 274 -24.75 6.47 6.19
N GLY A 275 -24.47 7.50 5.37
CA GLY A 275 -23.68 8.66 5.76
C GLY A 275 -22.19 8.36 5.92
N CYS A 276 -21.68 7.34 5.24
CA CYS A 276 -20.27 6.96 5.16
C CYS A 276 -19.60 7.66 3.97
N ALA A 277 -18.38 8.17 4.15
CA ALA A 277 -17.61 8.74 3.04
C ALA A 277 -17.17 7.65 2.04
N PHE A 278 -17.28 7.93 0.74
CA PHE A 278 -16.81 7.02 -0.30
C PHE A 278 -15.43 7.42 -0.80
N LEU A 279 -14.43 6.58 -0.49
CA LEU A 279 -13.03 6.74 -0.87
C LEU A 279 -12.68 5.77 -2.00
N VAL A 280 -12.34 6.32 -3.17
CA VAL A 280 -11.94 5.53 -4.34
C VAL A 280 -10.41 5.56 -4.47
N ASP A 281 -9.81 4.38 -4.45
CA ASP A 281 -8.36 4.20 -4.57
C ASP A 281 -7.96 4.04 -6.04
N GLU A 282 -7.52 5.15 -6.65
CA GLU A 282 -7.00 5.20 -8.02
C GLU A 282 -5.46 5.11 -8.05
N VAL A 283 -4.80 4.68 -6.96
CA VAL A 283 -3.33 4.57 -6.85
C VAL A 283 -2.74 3.54 -7.85
N GLN A 284 -3.54 2.69 -8.50
CA GLN A 284 -3.07 1.82 -9.59
C GLN A 284 -3.83 1.94 -10.92
N THR A 285 -5.11 2.30 -10.88
CA THR A 285 -5.98 2.44 -12.06
C THR A 285 -5.94 3.83 -12.70
N GLY A 286 -5.62 4.87 -11.92
CA GLY A 286 -5.55 6.25 -12.35
C GLY A 286 -4.35 6.56 -13.26
N GLY A 287 -4.45 7.67 -13.99
CA GLY A 287 -3.49 8.05 -15.00
C GLY A 287 -3.67 7.28 -16.32
N GLY A 288 -4.90 7.15 -16.81
CA GLY A 288 -5.19 6.91 -18.23
C GLY A 288 -5.29 5.46 -18.72
N CYS A 289 -4.76 4.48 -17.98
CA CYS A 289 -4.56 3.12 -18.51
C CYS A 289 -5.86 2.32 -18.79
N THR A 290 -7.01 2.77 -18.28
CA THR A 290 -8.33 2.17 -18.55
C THR A 290 -9.06 2.82 -19.73
N GLY A 291 -8.42 3.71 -20.48
CA GLY A 291 -9.04 4.49 -21.57
C GLY A 291 -9.71 5.80 -21.11
N LYS A 292 -9.74 6.05 -19.80
CA LYS A 292 -10.15 7.30 -19.15
C LYS A 292 -9.09 7.70 -18.13
N PHE A 293 -9.02 8.98 -17.74
CA PHE A 293 -7.93 9.45 -16.89
C PHE A 293 -7.99 8.81 -15.50
N TRP A 294 -9.20 8.75 -14.93
CA TRP A 294 -9.56 7.95 -13.77
C TRP A 294 -10.51 6.81 -14.18
N ALA A 295 -10.39 5.65 -13.56
CA ALA A 295 -11.24 4.50 -13.90
C ALA A 295 -12.69 4.67 -13.44
N HIS A 296 -12.95 5.44 -12.37
CA HIS A 296 -14.31 5.73 -11.90
C HIS A 296 -15.13 6.59 -12.87
N GLU A 297 -14.50 7.28 -13.83
CA GLU A 297 -15.23 8.02 -14.87
C GLU A 297 -16.11 7.10 -15.75
N HIS A 298 -15.79 5.79 -15.82
CA HIS A 298 -16.61 4.80 -16.52
C HIS A 298 -17.94 4.51 -15.81
N TRP A 299 -18.09 4.86 -14.53
CA TRP A 299 -19.34 4.65 -13.78
C TRP A 299 -20.48 5.58 -14.22
N GLY A 300 -20.15 6.69 -14.89
CA GLY A 300 -21.11 7.66 -15.43
C GLY A 300 -21.71 8.63 -14.40
N LEU A 301 -21.16 8.70 -13.19
CA LEU A 301 -21.67 9.53 -12.09
C LEU A 301 -21.16 10.97 -12.12
N ASP A 302 -22.01 11.91 -11.68
CA ASP A 302 -21.61 13.29 -11.34
C ASP A 302 -21.14 13.43 -9.88
N ASP A 303 -21.55 12.51 -9.00
CA ASP A 303 -21.12 12.36 -7.61
C ASP A 303 -20.41 10.99 -7.41
N PRO A 304 -19.26 10.74 -8.09
CA PRO A 304 -18.63 9.42 -8.11
C PRO A 304 -18.00 9.02 -6.77
N ALA A 305 -17.54 10.00 -5.99
CA ALA A 305 -16.80 9.79 -4.75
C ALA A 305 -16.88 11.03 -3.84
N ASP A 306 -16.50 10.86 -2.57
CA ASP A 306 -16.24 11.98 -1.67
C ASP A 306 -14.74 12.32 -1.60
N VAL A 307 -13.90 11.29 -1.77
CA VAL A 307 -12.43 11.37 -1.79
C VAL A 307 -11.88 10.42 -2.86
N VAL A 308 -10.85 10.84 -3.61
CA VAL A 308 -10.13 10.00 -4.59
C VAL A 308 -8.63 10.08 -4.34
N THR A 309 -7.99 8.96 -4.00
CA THR A 309 -6.53 8.89 -3.74
C THR A 309 -5.76 8.44 -4.97
N PHE A 310 -4.54 8.95 -5.14
CA PHE A 310 -3.72 8.70 -6.33
C PHE A 310 -2.22 8.66 -6.02
N SER A 311 -1.45 7.95 -6.86
CA SER A 311 0.02 8.00 -6.89
C SER A 311 0.53 7.35 -8.20
N LYS A 312 1.65 6.61 -8.16
CA LYS A 312 2.21 5.85 -9.30
C LYS A 312 2.39 6.71 -10.56
N LYS A 313 1.56 6.54 -11.60
CA LYS A 313 1.61 7.33 -12.85
C LYS A 313 1.52 8.83 -12.63
N MET A 314 0.93 9.25 -11.50
CA MET A 314 0.82 10.66 -11.12
C MET A 314 2.14 11.27 -10.61
N MET A 315 3.25 10.52 -10.55
CA MET A 315 4.62 10.93 -10.13
C MET A 315 4.75 11.37 -8.66
N THR A 316 3.80 12.17 -8.18
CA THR A 316 3.54 12.52 -6.79
C THR A 316 2.41 11.62 -6.24
N GLY A 317 2.14 11.67 -4.95
CA GLY A 317 0.91 11.14 -4.34
C GLY A 317 -0.07 12.25 -3.97
N GLY A 318 -1.26 11.88 -3.53
CA GLY A 318 -2.22 12.81 -2.96
C GLY A 318 -3.64 12.27 -2.97
N PHE A 319 -4.58 13.14 -2.61
CA PHE A 319 -6.00 12.89 -2.77
C PHE A 319 -6.76 14.15 -3.15
N PHE A 320 -7.71 13.99 -4.06
CA PHE A 320 -8.78 14.96 -4.28
C PHE A 320 -9.89 14.70 -3.27
N HIS A 321 -10.65 15.73 -2.89
CA HIS A 321 -11.85 15.56 -2.07
C HIS A 321 -12.86 16.69 -2.31
N LYS A 322 -14.11 16.45 -1.89
CA LYS A 322 -15.14 17.49 -1.77
C LYS A 322 -14.77 18.55 -0.73
N GLU A 323 -15.34 19.73 -0.87
CA GLU A 323 -15.09 20.85 0.04
C GLU A 323 -15.51 20.58 1.50
N GLU A 324 -16.59 19.81 1.73
CA GLU A 324 -17.03 19.42 3.07
C GLU A 324 -15.98 18.59 3.86
N PHE A 325 -15.05 17.92 3.16
CA PHE A 325 -13.95 17.13 3.76
C PHE A 325 -12.71 17.97 4.08
N ARG A 326 -12.73 19.28 3.80
CA ARG A 326 -11.62 20.19 4.09
C ARG A 326 -11.33 20.23 5.59
N PRO A 327 -10.07 20.04 6.03
CA PRO A 327 -9.67 20.20 7.42
C PRO A 327 -10.10 21.56 7.99
N ASN A 328 -10.87 21.53 9.08
CA ASN A 328 -11.36 22.72 9.78
C ASN A 328 -10.28 23.49 10.57
N ALA A 329 -9.06 22.94 10.63
CA ALA A 329 -7.89 23.59 11.22
C ALA A 329 -6.61 23.08 10.52
N PRO A 330 -5.53 23.89 10.45
CA PRO A 330 -4.23 23.48 9.91
C PRO A 330 -3.57 22.39 10.78
N TYR A 331 -2.43 21.87 10.32
CA TYR A 331 -1.59 20.87 10.99
C TYR A 331 -2.21 19.47 11.23
N ARG A 332 -3.54 19.29 11.14
CA ARG A 332 -4.23 17.98 11.30
C ARG A 332 -3.90 16.99 10.16
N ILE A 333 -3.92 17.50 8.92
CA ILE A 333 -3.41 16.80 7.74
C ILE A 333 -2.12 17.51 7.32
N PHE A 334 -0.98 16.94 7.74
CA PHE A 334 0.33 17.55 7.57
C PHE A 334 1.43 16.48 7.60
N ASN A 335 2.57 16.77 6.98
CA ASN A 335 3.87 16.14 7.20
C ASN A 335 4.96 17.05 6.60
N THR A 336 6.24 16.72 6.81
CA THR A 336 7.40 17.56 6.44
C THR A 336 7.42 18.00 4.97
N TRP A 337 6.92 17.19 4.03
CA TRP A 337 7.09 17.46 2.59
C TRP A 337 5.80 17.55 1.78
N LEU A 338 4.70 16.90 2.18
CA LEU A 338 3.41 16.89 1.47
C LEU A 338 3.56 16.66 -0.05
N GLY A 339 4.36 15.67 -0.44
CA GLY A 339 4.77 15.45 -1.82
C GLY A 339 6.15 16.04 -2.12
N ASP A 340 6.33 16.58 -3.32
CA ASP A 340 7.61 17.07 -3.84
C ASP A 340 7.40 17.90 -5.12
N PRO A 341 7.78 19.20 -5.17
CA PRO A 341 7.61 20.05 -6.35
C PRO A 341 8.22 19.50 -7.63
N SER A 342 9.34 18.76 -7.57
CA SER A 342 9.97 18.15 -8.75
C SER A 342 9.07 17.09 -9.40
N LYS A 343 8.20 16.44 -8.62
CA LYS A 343 7.23 15.45 -9.11
C LYS A 343 6.03 16.15 -9.74
N ASN A 344 5.57 17.26 -9.17
CA ASN A 344 4.53 18.10 -9.78
C ASN A 344 5.01 18.72 -11.11
N LEU A 345 6.28 19.15 -11.18
CA LEU A 345 6.91 19.68 -12.38
C LEU A 345 6.94 18.64 -13.52
N MET A 346 7.38 17.42 -13.23
CA MET A 346 7.32 16.32 -14.21
C MET A 346 5.89 15.92 -14.57
N LEU A 347 4.96 15.91 -13.60
CA LEU A 347 3.56 15.56 -13.83
C LEU A 347 2.87 16.52 -14.80
N ALA A 348 3.16 17.83 -14.73
CA ALA A 348 2.60 18.80 -15.67
C ALA A 348 2.95 18.45 -17.14
N GLU A 349 4.22 18.13 -17.40
CA GLU A 349 4.66 17.70 -18.74
C GLU A 349 4.11 16.30 -19.12
N VAL A 350 3.94 15.38 -18.16
CA VAL A 350 3.27 14.09 -18.38
C VAL A 350 1.80 14.27 -18.79
N ILE A 351 1.02 15.08 -18.06
CA ILE A 351 -0.40 15.33 -18.34
C ILE A 351 -0.55 16.07 -19.67
N LYS A 352 0.35 17.01 -19.97
CA LYS A 352 0.46 17.65 -21.29
C LYS A 352 0.67 16.63 -22.40
N VAL A 353 1.67 15.75 -22.29
CA VAL A 353 1.92 14.67 -23.27
C VAL A 353 0.70 13.76 -23.45
N ILE A 354 0.05 13.35 -22.35
CA ILE A 354 -1.17 12.52 -22.39
C ILE A 354 -2.29 13.21 -23.20
N LYS A 355 -2.44 14.52 -23.04
CA LYS A 355 -3.46 15.33 -23.74
C LYS A 355 -3.07 15.64 -25.20
N THR A 356 -1.80 15.89 -25.52
CA THR A 356 -1.34 16.25 -26.88
C THR A 356 -1.14 15.06 -27.80
N GLU A 357 -0.82 13.87 -27.27
CA GLU A 357 -0.60 12.63 -28.04
C GLU A 357 -1.79 11.67 -27.99
N ASP A 358 -2.94 12.13 -27.47
CA ASP A 358 -4.19 11.37 -27.28
C ASP A 358 -3.98 9.97 -26.67
N LEU A 359 -3.25 9.95 -25.55
CA LEU A 359 -2.84 8.68 -24.95
C LEU A 359 -4.00 7.91 -24.27
N LEU A 360 -5.17 8.53 -24.12
CA LEU A 360 -6.37 7.89 -23.58
C LEU A 360 -7.12 7.06 -24.63
N ASN A 361 -7.35 7.61 -25.84
CA ASN A 361 -7.88 6.82 -26.95
C ASN A 361 -6.87 5.76 -27.38
N ASN A 362 -5.56 6.05 -27.32
CA ASN A 362 -4.50 5.08 -27.52
C ASN A 362 -4.56 3.90 -26.54
N ALA A 363 -4.74 4.15 -25.24
CA ALA A 363 -4.89 3.10 -24.23
C ALA A 363 -6.17 2.27 -24.43
N THR A 364 -7.21 2.87 -25.02
CA THR A 364 -8.43 2.16 -25.44
C THR A 364 -8.17 1.25 -26.65
N HIS A 365 -7.49 1.76 -27.68
CA HIS A 365 -7.20 1.01 -28.91
C HIS A 365 -6.23 -0.16 -28.67
N ALA A 366 -5.04 0.13 -28.12
CA ALA A 366 -4.03 -0.88 -27.84
C ALA A 366 -4.47 -1.86 -26.75
N GLY A 367 -5.36 -1.41 -25.85
CA GLY A 367 -6.07 -2.26 -24.89
C GLY A 367 -7.00 -3.26 -25.58
N LYS A 368 -7.82 -2.80 -26.52
CA LYS A 368 -8.70 -3.68 -27.33
C LYS A 368 -7.89 -4.69 -28.15
N ALA A 369 -6.79 -4.26 -28.77
CA ALA A 369 -5.91 -5.15 -29.54
C ALA A 369 -5.29 -6.24 -28.66
N LEU A 370 -4.78 -5.87 -27.47
CA LEU A 370 -4.26 -6.80 -26.47
C LEU A 370 -5.34 -7.79 -25.98
N LEU A 371 -6.51 -7.29 -25.56
CA LEU A 371 -7.58 -8.12 -25.02
C LEU A 371 -8.16 -9.10 -26.05
N THR A 372 -8.33 -8.65 -27.30
CA THR A 372 -8.80 -9.51 -28.42
C THR A 372 -7.81 -10.66 -28.68
N GLY A 373 -6.51 -10.37 -28.71
CA GLY A 373 -5.48 -11.41 -28.85
C GLY A 373 -5.38 -12.34 -27.65
N LEU A 374 -5.61 -11.85 -26.43
CA LEU A 374 -5.68 -12.71 -25.24
C LEU A 374 -6.89 -13.65 -25.28
N LEU A 375 -8.04 -13.21 -25.81
CA LEU A 375 -9.23 -14.05 -26.00
C LEU A 375 -9.01 -15.16 -27.05
N ASP A 376 -8.34 -14.85 -28.18
CA ASP A 376 -7.88 -15.87 -29.14
C ASP A 376 -6.91 -16.88 -28.48
N LEU A 377 -5.94 -16.41 -27.71
CA LEU A 377 -5.02 -17.29 -26.98
C LEU A 377 -5.73 -18.13 -25.91
N GLN A 378 -6.81 -17.64 -25.29
CA GLN A 378 -7.66 -18.43 -24.41
C GLN A 378 -8.42 -19.52 -25.18
N ALA A 379 -8.96 -19.22 -26.36
CA ALA A 379 -9.64 -20.20 -27.22
C ALA A 379 -8.67 -21.29 -27.73
N ARG A 380 -7.42 -20.91 -28.07
CA ARG A 380 -6.38 -21.86 -28.54
C ARG A 380 -5.71 -22.64 -27.40
N TYR A 381 -5.60 -22.09 -26.19
CA TYR A 381 -4.90 -22.70 -25.05
C TYR A 381 -5.73 -22.69 -23.74
N PRO A 382 -6.97 -23.21 -23.72
CA PRO A 382 -7.87 -23.13 -22.55
C PRO A 382 -7.38 -23.94 -21.34
N HIS A 383 -6.39 -24.82 -21.53
CA HIS A 383 -5.73 -25.58 -20.47
C HIS A 383 -4.57 -24.81 -19.79
N LEU A 384 -4.21 -23.62 -20.31
CA LEU A 384 -3.19 -22.71 -19.73
C LEU A 384 -3.72 -21.31 -19.42
N ILE A 385 -4.77 -20.87 -20.11
CA ILE A 385 -5.33 -19.52 -20.03
C ILE A 385 -6.83 -19.62 -19.75
N SER A 386 -7.31 -18.84 -18.78
CA SER A 386 -8.73 -18.77 -18.40
C SER A 386 -9.06 -17.38 -17.84
N ARG A 387 -10.35 -17.02 -17.85
CA ARG A 387 -10.86 -15.75 -17.27
C ARG A 387 -10.12 -14.51 -17.82
N VAL A 388 -9.80 -14.49 -19.11
CA VAL A 388 -9.26 -13.29 -19.78
C VAL A 388 -10.19 -12.11 -19.57
N ARG A 389 -9.64 -10.98 -19.11
CA ARG A 389 -10.39 -9.80 -18.68
C ARG A 389 -9.55 -8.54 -18.78
N GLY A 390 -10.20 -7.38 -18.88
CA GLY A 390 -9.52 -6.10 -18.86
C GLY A 390 -10.38 -4.91 -19.23
N ARG A 391 -9.83 -3.70 -19.03
CA ARG A 391 -10.40 -2.42 -19.48
C ARG A 391 -9.26 -1.49 -19.88
N GLY A 392 -9.27 -0.98 -21.11
CA GLY A 392 -8.06 -0.35 -21.69
C GLY A 392 -6.89 -1.34 -21.71
N THR A 393 -5.66 -0.89 -21.49
CA THR A 393 -4.48 -1.76 -21.39
C THR A 393 -4.36 -2.49 -20.04
N PHE A 394 -5.26 -2.21 -19.09
CA PHE A 394 -5.34 -2.86 -17.79
C PHE A 394 -6.02 -4.23 -17.93
N CYS A 395 -5.26 -5.22 -18.41
CA CYS A 395 -5.71 -6.59 -18.70
C CYS A 395 -5.07 -7.63 -17.79
N SER A 396 -5.69 -8.81 -17.68
CA SER A 396 -5.15 -9.99 -16.99
C SER A 396 -5.78 -11.31 -17.47
N PHE A 397 -5.20 -12.43 -17.04
CA PHE A 397 -5.81 -13.76 -17.13
C PHE A 397 -5.32 -14.68 -16.00
N ASP A 398 -6.08 -15.74 -15.73
CA ASP A 398 -5.75 -16.78 -14.76
C ASP A 398 -5.11 -17.99 -15.45
N THR A 399 -4.01 -18.48 -14.89
CA THR A 399 -3.42 -19.78 -15.24
C THR A 399 -3.90 -20.87 -14.25
N PRO A 400 -3.70 -22.17 -14.52
CA PRO A 400 -4.18 -23.24 -13.62
C PRO A 400 -3.66 -23.15 -12.18
N ASN A 401 -2.39 -22.78 -12.00
CA ASN A 401 -1.71 -22.67 -10.70
C ASN A 401 -0.54 -21.67 -10.74
N ASP A 402 -0.04 -21.30 -9.56
CA ASP A 402 1.07 -20.38 -9.37
C ASP A 402 2.37 -20.86 -10.04
N ALA A 403 2.67 -22.17 -10.01
CA ALA A 403 3.85 -22.74 -10.67
C ALA A 403 3.83 -22.51 -12.19
N THR A 404 2.66 -22.70 -12.82
CA THR A 404 2.44 -22.39 -14.26
C THR A 404 2.59 -20.89 -14.52
N ARG A 405 1.98 -20.04 -13.67
CA ARG A 405 2.12 -18.58 -13.72
C ARG A 405 3.58 -18.14 -13.68
N ASN A 406 4.33 -18.63 -12.70
CA ASN A 406 5.73 -18.30 -12.48
C ASN A 406 6.61 -18.79 -13.64
N LYS A 407 6.38 -20.01 -14.14
CA LYS A 407 7.09 -20.58 -15.30
C LYS A 407 6.85 -19.77 -16.58
N LEU A 408 5.60 -19.37 -16.86
CA LEU A 408 5.25 -18.54 -18.02
C LEU A 408 5.90 -17.15 -17.94
N ILE A 409 5.89 -16.48 -16.77
CA ILE A 409 6.57 -15.18 -16.60
C ILE A 409 8.08 -15.30 -16.83
N THR A 410 8.73 -16.35 -16.32
CA THR A 410 10.17 -16.55 -16.51
C THR A 410 10.54 -16.86 -17.96
N ILE A 411 9.74 -17.67 -18.67
CA ILE A 411 9.96 -17.93 -20.10
C ILE A 411 9.73 -16.65 -20.93
N ALA A 412 8.67 -15.89 -20.65
CA ALA A 412 8.41 -14.62 -21.33
C ALA A 412 9.55 -13.61 -21.12
N ARG A 413 10.08 -13.51 -19.90
CA ARG A 413 11.24 -12.65 -19.57
C ARG A 413 12.47 -13.03 -20.39
N ASN A 414 12.83 -14.32 -20.42
CA ASN A 414 13.94 -14.83 -21.23
C ASN A 414 13.72 -14.73 -22.74
N LYS A 415 12.45 -14.63 -23.20
CA LYS A 415 12.07 -14.33 -24.59
C LYS A 415 11.98 -12.82 -24.89
N GLY A 416 12.14 -11.95 -23.90
CA GLY A 416 12.19 -10.50 -24.07
C GLY A 416 10.95 -9.71 -23.66
N VAL A 417 10.06 -10.25 -22.83
CA VAL A 417 8.87 -9.53 -22.32
C VAL A 417 8.78 -9.61 -20.79
N VAL A 418 8.72 -8.45 -20.12
CA VAL A 418 8.46 -8.36 -18.67
C VAL A 418 6.96 -8.37 -18.42
N LEU A 419 6.50 -9.37 -17.66
CA LEU A 419 5.10 -9.55 -17.26
C LEU A 419 4.97 -9.49 -15.72
N GLY A 420 3.84 -8.98 -15.23
CA GLY A 420 3.51 -8.96 -13.81
C GLY A 420 2.68 -10.16 -13.37
N GLY A 421 2.83 -10.59 -12.11
CA GLY A 421 1.90 -11.50 -11.45
C GLY A 421 0.98 -10.76 -10.48
N CYS A 422 -0.26 -11.23 -10.34
CA CYS A 422 -1.23 -10.78 -9.31
C CYS A 422 -1.98 -11.99 -8.72
N GLY A 423 -2.68 -11.79 -7.60
CA GLY A 423 -3.35 -12.86 -6.86
C GLY A 423 -2.42 -14.04 -6.60
N ASP A 424 -2.97 -15.26 -6.63
CA ASP A 424 -2.21 -16.49 -6.50
C ASP A 424 -1.61 -16.93 -7.84
N ARG A 425 -2.43 -16.93 -8.91
CA ARG A 425 -2.14 -17.64 -10.18
C ARG A 425 -2.40 -16.83 -11.47
N SER A 426 -2.56 -15.52 -11.36
CA SER A 426 -2.89 -14.65 -12.49
C SER A 426 -1.65 -13.92 -13.05
N ILE A 427 -1.68 -13.67 -14.36
CA ILE A 427 -0.72 -12.82 -15.10
C ILE A 427 -1.43 -11.53 -15.46
N ARG A 428 -0.74 -10.39 -15.35
CA ARG A 428 -1.29 -9.06 -15.55
C ARG A 428 -0.44 -8.15 -16.44
N PHE A 429 -1.14 -7.25 -17.10
CA PHE A 429 -0.62 -6.25 -18.01
C PHE A 429 -0.80 -4.87 -17.37
N ARG A 430 0.31 -4.14 -17.30
CA ARG A 430 0.46 -2.75 -16.86
C ARG A 430 1.48 -2.04 -17.76
N PRO A 431 1.27 -1.95 -19.09
CA PRO A 431 2.17 -1.22 -19.96
C PRO A 431 2.11 0.29 -19.69
N THR A 432 3.01 1.05 -20.30
CA THR A 432 2.99 2.52 -20.26
C THR A 432 1.95 3.06 -21.26
N LEU A 433 1.56 4.33 -21.14
CA LEU A 433 0.54 4.95 -21.98
C LEU A 433 0.95 5.13 -23.45
N ILE A 434 2.26 5.08 -23.74
CA ILE A 434 2.79 5.08 -25.11
C ILE A 434 2.91 3.67 -25.71
N PHE A 435 2.36 2.64 -25.06
CA PHE A 435 2.15 1.32 -25.67
C PHE A 435 1.15 1.43 -26.82
N LYS A 436 1.49 0.79 -27.95
CA LYS A 436 0.73 0.86 -29.23
C LYS A 436 0.38 -0.56 -29.69
N ASP A 437 -0.55 -0.69 -30.64
CA ASP A 437 -1.02 -1.99 -31.15
C ASP A 437 0.11 -2.91 -31.61
N HIS A 438 1.15 -2.37 -32.26
CA HIS A 438 2.32 -3.17 -32.67
C HIS A 438 3.12 -3.76 -31.48
N HIS A 439 3.07 -3.14 -30.30
CA HIS A 439 3.62 -3.71 -29.07
C HIS A 439 2.72 -4.83 -28.52
N ALA A 440 1.40 -4.72 -28.68
CA ALA A 440 0.45 -5.79 -28.36
C ALA A 440 0.68 -7.00 -29.29
N HIS A 441 0.75 -6.80 -30.61
CA HIS A 441 1.05 -7.87 -31.57
C HIS A 441 2.43 -8.50 -31.34
N LEU A 442 3.46 -7.70 -31.03
CA LEU A 442 4.79 -8.23 -30.67
C LEU A 442 4.72 -9.15 -29.44
N PHE A 443 4.00 -8.76 -28.39
CA PHE A 443 3.76 -9.62 -27.23
C PHE A 443 2.97 -10.88 -27.60
N LEU A 444 1.83 -10.73 -28.30
CA LEU A 444 0.92 -11.82 -28.64
C LEU A 444 1.60 -12.89 -29.49
N ASN A 445 2.44 -12.50 -30.45
CA ASN A 445 3.21 -13.41 -31.28
C ASN A 445 4.23 -14.19 -30.43
N ILE A 446 5.05 -13.49 -29.63
CA ILE A 446 6.02 -14.11 -28.72
C ILE A 446 5.33 -15.06 -27.72
N PHE A 447 4.15 -14.68 -27.21
CA PHE A 447 3.42 -15.49 -26.23
C PHE A 447 2.72 -16.68 -26.87
N SER A 448 2.22 -16.56 -28.12
CA SER A 448 1.74 -17.70 -28.92
C SER A 448 2.84 -18.75 -29.11
N ASP A 449 4.06 -18.35 -29.45
CA ASP A 449 5.21 -19.25 -29.57
C ASP A 449 5.56 -19.94 -28.25
N ILE A 450 5.47 -19.20 -27.13
CA ILE A 450 5.70 -19.74 -25.78
C ILE A 450 4.66 -20.80 -25.45
N LEU A 451 3.38 -20.54 -25.71
CA LEU A 451 2.26 -21.44 -25.42
C LEU A 451 2.30 -22.70 -26.29
N ALA A 452 2.57 -22.55 -27.60
CA ALA A 452 2.75 -23.68 -28.53
C ALA A 452 3.89 -24.63 -28.11
N ASN A 453 4.93 -24.10 -27.47
CA ASN A 453 6.07 -24.86 -26.95
C ASN A 453 5.99 -25.13 -25.44
N PHE A 454 4.87 -24.81 -24.78
CA PHE A 454 4.77 -24.91 -23.32
C PHE A 454 4.58 -26.35 -22.88
N LYS A 455 5.70 -27.06 -22.69
CA LYS A 455 5.72 -28.36 -22.03
C LYS A 455 5.28 -28.17 -20.58
N THR A 456 4.00 -28.43 -20.31
CA THR A 456 3.54 -28.89 -19.00
C THR A 456 4.36 -30.13 -18.67
N SER A 457 5.11 -30.08 -17.57
CA SER A 457 5.69 -31.28 -16.98
C SER A 457 4.53 -32.08 -16.42
N LEU A 458 4.05 -33.07 -17.19
CA LEU A 458 3.15 -34.06 -16.62
C LEU A 458 3.89 -34.74 -15.47
N PHE A 459 3.44 -34.45 -14.24
CA PHE A 459 3.52 -35.44 -13.18
C PHE A 459 2.55 -36.56 -13.59
N TRP A 460 3.05 -37.45 -14.44
CA TRP A 460 2.40 -38.70 -14.77
C TRP A 460 2.60 -39.62 -13.56
N PRO A 461 1.55 -39.94 -12.77
CA PRO A 461 1.67 -41.02 -11.80
C PRO A 461 1.88 -42.31 -12.59
N GLY A 462 3.10 -42.83 -12.58
CA GLY A 462 3.42 -44.10 -13.23
C GLY A 462 2.48 -45.20 -12.73
N PRO A 463 2.07 -46.16 -13.57
CA PRO A 463 1.26 -47.28 -13.12
C PRO A 463 1.99 -47.98 -11.96
N TRP A 464 1.26 -48.27 -10.88
CA TRP A 464 1.81 -48.78 -9.63
C TRP A 464 2.52 -50.13 -9.83
N SER A 465 3.83 -50.07 -10.06
CA SER A 465 4.70 -51.24 -10.07
C SER A 465 4.82 -51.79 -8.65
N LEU A 466 4.08 -52.87 -8.36
CA LEU A 466 4.10 -53.58 -7.08
C LEU A 466 5.44 -54.30 -6.82
N GLN A 467 6.49 -53.53 -6.49
CA GLN A 467 7.68 -54.08 -5.86
C GLN A 467 7.46 -54.15 -4.34
N ARG A 468 7.13 -55.35 -3.85
CA ARG A 468 7.02 -55.64 -2.41
C ARG A 468 8.39 -55.55 -1.76
N ALA A 469 8.52 -54.75 -0.71
CA ALA A 469 9.62 -54.91 0.25
C ALA A 469 9.46 -56.27 0.98
N PRO A 470 10.55 -56.98 1.31
CA PRO A 470 10.47 -58.31 1.88
C PRO A 470 10.05 -58.27 3.36
N TYR A 471 8.89 -58.85 3.68
CA TYR A 471 8.54 -59.21 5.05
C TYR A 471 9.23 -60.52 5.44
N SER A 472 10.04 -60.49 6.49
CA SER A 472 10.64 -61.68 7.09
C SER A 472 9.59 -62.46 7.90
N HIS A 473 9.26 -63.67 7.46
CA HIS A 473 8.42 -64.58 8.23
C HIS A 473 9.17 -65.18 9.42
N VAL A 474 8.50 -65.24 10.57
CA VAL A 474 8.76 -66.20 11.65
C VAL A 474 7.41 -66.87 11.96
N PRO A 475 7.32 -68.22 12.04
CA PRO A 475 6.04 -68.92 12.00
C PRO A 475 5.37 -69.03 13.37
N ALA A 476 4.05 -69.27 13.36
CA ALA A 476 3.29 -69.68 14.53
C ALA A 476 3.21 -71.21 14.63
N SER A 477 3.38 -71.74 15.84
CA SER A 477 3.06 -73.13 16.20
C SER A 477 2.38 -73.16 17.57
N ALA A 478 1.39 -74.02 17.75
CA ALA A 478 0.56 -74.06 18.94
C ALA A 478 1.26 -74.73 20.15
N LEU A 479 0.75 -74.46 21.36
CA LEU A 479 0.60 -75.41 22.46
C LEU A 479 -0.43 -74.88 23.48
N SER A 480 -0.86 -75.72 24.41
CA SER A 480 -2.08 -75.55 25.24
C SER A 480 -1.82 -75.13 26.70
N GLU A 481 -2.89 -74.98 27.46
CA GLU A 481 -2.92 -74.68 28.90
C GLU A 481 -2.14 -75.71 29.74
N GLN A 482 -1.36 -75.25 30.75
CA GLN A 482 -1.73 -75.42 32.17
C GLN A 482 -0.76 -74.74 33.16
N ASP A 483 -1.33 -74.41 34.34
CA ASP A 483 -0.74 -74.34 35.69
C ASP A 483 0.14 -73.17 36.24
N LEU A 484 -0.07 -72.96 37.55
CA LEU A 484 0.70 -72.20 38.57
C LEU A 484 0.50 -70.67 38.74
N LEU A 485 -0.70 -70.31 39.20
CA LEU A 485 -0.97 -69.64 40.50
C LEU A 485 0.17 -68.84 41.20
N GLN A 486 -0.06 -67.54 41.48
CA GLN A 486 -0.16 -66.96 42.86
C GLN A 486 -0.36 -65.42 42.87
N SER A 487 -1.55 -64.97 43.31
CA SER A 487 -1.89 -63.72 44.07
C SER A 487 -1.31 -62.31 43.69
N PRO A 488 -2.03 -61.21 44.01
CA PRO A 488 -3.47 -60.98 43.97
C PRO A 488 -3.86 -59.65 43.24
N LEU A 489 -5.12 -59.54 42.79
CA LEU A 489 -5.68 -58.32 42.21
C LEU A 489 -6.33 -57.41 43.27
N PRO A 490 -6.35 -56.08 43.08
CA PRO A 490 -7.45 -55.24 43.53
C PRO A 490 -8.60 -55.29 42.52
N GLN A 491 -9.74 -55.87 42.90
CA GLN A 491 -11.02 -55.71 42.21
C GLN A 491 -11.70 -54.39 42.65
N VAL A 492 -12.57 -53.83 41.80
CA VAL A 492 -14.01 -53.59 42.11
C VAL A 492 -14.78 -53.69 40.79
N THR A 493 -16.03 -54.19 40.83
CA THR A 493 -16.95 -54.24 39.68
C THR A 493 -18.29 -53.58 40.03
N LEU A 494 -19.08 -53.22 39.02
CA LEU A 494 -20.39 -52.56 39.10
C LEU A 494 -21.43 -53.31 39.96
N VAL A 495 -22.35 -52.56 40.58
CA VAL A 495 -23.74 -52.95 40.86
C VAL A 495 -24.65 -51.73 40.66
N ASP A 496 -25.87 -51.95 40.18
CA ASP A 496 -26.89 -50.97 39.80
C ASP A 496 -27.60 -50.27 40.97
N LEU A 497 -28.43 -49.25 40.65
CA LEU A 497 -29.85 -49.22 41.06
C LEU A 497 -30.68 -48.23 40.22
N HIS A 498 -31.85 -48.69 39.76
CA HIS A 498 -32.93 -47.89 39.18
C HIS A 498 -33.97 -47.57 40.28
N PRO A 499 -34.86 -46.56 40.13
CA PRO A 499 -36.05 -46.73 39.28
C PRO A 499 -36.54 -45.47 38.53
N GLU A 500 -37.61 -45.68 37.76
CA GLU A 500 -38.74 -44.81 37.34
C GLU A 500 -38.66 -43.27 37.57
N ALA A 501 -39.02 -42.34 36.67
CA ALA A 501 -39.85 -42.26 35.44
C ALA A 501 -41.07 -41.33 35.63
N ALA A 502 -41.08 -40.18 34.93
CA ALA A 502 -42.28 -39.40 34.59
C ALA A 502 -41.96 -38.40 33.45
N SER A 503 -42.98 -37.97 32.72
CA SER A 503 -42.90 -36.90 31.69
C SER A 503 -43.95 -35.82 31.98
N VAL A 504 -43.82 -34.62 31.36
CA VAL A 504 -44.90 -33.72 30.85
C VAL A 504 -44.45 -32.25 30.75
N ALA A 505 -44.98 -31.52 29.74
CA ALA A 505 -45.03 -30.06 29.54
C ALA A 505 -43.69 -29.27 29.49
N LYS A 506 -43.40 -28.44 28.46
CA LYS A 506 -44.09 -27.27 27.86
C LYS A 506 -44.09 -25.97 28.69
N HIS A 507 -43.31 -25.01 28.15
CA HIS A 507 -43.59 -23.58 28.04
C HIS A 507 -43.42 -22.60 29.22
N ARG A 508 -42.71 -21.51 28.86
CA ARG A 508 -42.84 -20.09 29.28
C ARG A 508 -42.15 -19.63 30.58
N GLU A 509 -41.35 -18.60 30.34
CA GLU A 509 -40.89 -17.53 31.25
C GLU A 509 -42.10 -16.68 31.75
N PRO A 510 -41.96 -15.62 32.60
CA PRO A 510 -40.72 -14.94 33.03
C PRO A 510 -40.66 -14.48 34.51
N HIS A 511 -39.57 -13.77 34.85
CA HIS A 511 -39.36 -12.93 36.05
C HIS A 511 -39.22 -13.66 37.42
N ALA A 512 -38.52 -13.10 38.43
CA ALA A 512 -37.42 -12.12 38.44
C ALA A 512 -36.75 -12.05 39.85
N CYS A 513 -35.56 -11.45 39.87
CA CYS A 513 -34.95 -10.73 41.01
C CYS A 513 -34.21 -11.48 42.14
N HIS A 514 -33.25 -10.71 42.70
CA HIS A 514 -32.66 -10.77 44.04
C HIS A 514 -31.63 -11.85 44.47
N THR A 515 -30.34 -11.42 44.47
CA THR A 515 -29.34 -11.48 45.59
C THR A 515 -28.86 -12.85 46.15
N GLU A 516 -27.60 -13.07 46.57
CA GLU A 516 -26.38 -12.23 46.62
C GLU A 516 -25.08 -13.09 46.73
N CYS A 517 -23.91 -12.44 46.55
CA CYS A 517 -22.58 -12.73 47.11
C CYS A 517 -22.18 -14.16 47.56
N ARG A 518 -21.22 -14.76 46.80
CA ARG A 518 -20.04 -15.57 47.22
C ARG A 518 -19.26 -16.00 45.97
N SER A 519 -17.94 -16.21 45.95
CA SER A 519 -16.79 -15.74 46.76
C SER A 519 -15.49 -16.14 46.02
N LEU A 520 -14.34 -15.54 46.37
CA LEU A 520 -13.04 -15.75 45.70
C LEU A 520 -12.37 -17.12 45.97
N MET A 521 -11.27 -17.38 45.23
CA MET A 521 -10.24 -18.47 45.32
C MET A 521 -10.43 -19.68 44.39
N ALA A 522 -9.38 -20.29 43.81
CA ALA A 522 -7.94 -19.97 43.77
C ALA A 522 -7.29 -20.42 42.42
N ALA A 523 -5.97 -20.23 42.26
CA ALA A 523 -5.20 -20.53 41.04
C ALA A 523 -4.12 -21.62 41.23
N GLY A 524 -3.68 -22.23 40.11
CA GLY A 524 -2.50 -23.11 39.99
C GLY A 524 -2.81 -24.51 39.42
N ILE A 525 -1.88 -25.28 38.83
CA ILE A 525 -0.62 -24.97 38.12
C ILE A 525 -0.18 -26.22 37.30
N GLN A 526 0.46 -26.01 36.14
CA GLN A 526 1.34 -26.90 35.34
C GLN A 526 1.30 -28.46 35.42
N SER A 527 1.13 -29.10 34.25
CA SER A 527 2.07 -30.07 33.62
C SER A 527 1.58 -30.33 32.17
N VAL A 528 2.37 -30.35 31.09
CA VAL A 528 3.68 -30.94 30.74
C VAL A 528 3.64 -32.45 30.51
N PHE A 529 3.66 -32.85 29.23
CA PHE A 529 4.15 -34.15 28.77
C PHE A 529 4.90 -33.98 27.43
N GLN A 530 5.89 -34.84 27.16
CA GLN A 530 6.73 -34.79 25.96
C GLN A 530 6.44 -35.94 24.99
N GLY A 531 6.64 -35.69 23.69
CA GLY A 531 6.77 -36.73 22.66
C GLY A 531 7.84 -36.31 21.63
N LYS A 532 8.71 -37.23 21.24
CA LYS A 532 9.82 -37.00 20.28
C LYS A 532 9.75 -37.99 19.13
N LEU A 533 10.24 -37.57 17.96
CA LEU A 533 11.02 -38.29 16.92
C LEU A 533 11.16 -37.31 15.74
N CYS A 534 12.23 -37.09 14.97
CA CYS A 534 13.66 -37.44 14.91
C CYS A 534 14.01 -37.78 13.44
N PHE A 535 14.96 -37.07 12.84
CA PHE A 535 15.60 -37.37 11.55
C PHE A 535 17.07 -36.82 11.57
N PRO A 536 17.96 -37.13 10.61
CA PRO A 536 19.33 -37.57 10.94
C PRO A 536 20.44 -36.51 10.74
N PRO A 537 21.66 -36.74 11.28
CA PRO A 537 22.81 -35.83 11.19
C PRO A 537 23.84 -36.21 10.11
N LEU A 538 24.78 -35.29 9.81
CA LEU A 538 26.24 -35.48 9.58
C LEU A 538 26.91 -34.06 9.46
N PRO A 539 28.25 -33.88 9.53
CA PRO A 539 28.81 -32.80 10.38
C PRO A 539 29.94 -31.94 9.77
N SER A 540 30.31 -30.85 10.47
CA SER A 540 31.74 -30.49 10.69
C SER A 540 31.93 -29.45 11.81
N THR A 541 32.99 -29.64 12.60
CA THR A 541 33.47 -28.84 13.76
C THR A 541 34.10 -27.49 13.33
N VAL A 542 33.82 -26.33 13.96
CA VAL A 542 34.24 -25.78 15.29
C VAL A 542 35.64 -25.17 15.33
N PHE A 543 35.75 -23.89 15.72
CA PHE A 543 36.62 -23.40 16.82
C PHE A 543 36.47 -21.89 17.08
N TYR A 544 36.29 -21.47 18.35
CA TYR A 544 37.29 -20.67 19.09
C TYR A 544 37.00 -20.67 20.61
N ARG A 545 37.97 -20.26 21.43
CA ARG A 545 37.97 -20.39 22.91
C ARG A 545 37.42 -19.17 23.67
N ILE A 546 36.99 -19.41 24.91
CA ILE A 546 36.74 -18.43 25.98
C ILE A 546 37.81 -18.60 27.08
N ILE A 547 38.12 -17.51 27.81
CA ILE A 547 38.84 -17.31 29.10
C ILE A 547 39.63 -15.98 28.95
N SER A 548 39.69 -15.04 29.90
CA SER A 548 39.44 -15.08 31.36
C SER A 548 38.54 -13.94 31.89
N SER A 549 38.21 -14.01 33.19
CA SER A 549 37.36 -13.10 33.97
C SER A 549 38.14 -12.17 34.92
N PHE A 550 37.54 -11.05 35.35
CA PHE A 550 37.84 -10.41 36.65
C PHE A 550 36.62 -9.66 37.23
N ILE A 551 36.53 -9.58 38.57
CA ILE A 551 35.42 -9.05 39.41
C ILE A 551 36.06 -8.37 40.65
N PRO A 552 35.66 -7.15 41.07
CA PRO A 552 34.66 -6.90 42.14
C PRO A 552 33.53 -5.94 41.69
N SER A 553 32.25 -6.07 42.08
CA SER A 553 31.58 -5.83 43.39
C SER A 553 31.52 -4.33 43.81
N SER A 554 30.47 -3.78 44.42
CA SER A 554 29.61 -4.30 45.51
C SER A 554 28.20 -3.64 45.65
N THR A 555 27.28 -4.29 46.40
CA THR A 555 26.01 -3.77 47.04
C THR A 555 24.91 -3.12 46.18
N GLY A 556 23.59 -3.22 46.44
CA GLY A 556 22.75 -3.91 47.47
C GLY A 556 21.45 -3.09 47.73
N ILE A 557 20.23 -3.51 47.31
CA ILE A 557 19.25 -4.36 48.05
C ILE A 557 18.77 -3.71 49.37
N CYS A 558 17.48 -3.41 49.65
CA CYS A 558 16.18 -3.58 48.92
C CYS A 558 15.21 -2.38 49.24
N HIS A 559 13.86 -2.36 49.40
CA HIS A 559 12.78 -3.36 49.51
C HIS A 559 11.40 -2.83 48.97
N THR A 560 10.26 -2.93 49.68
CA THR A 560 8.87 -2.77 49.13
C THR A 560 7.78 -2.18 50.06
N ASN A 561 6.85 -1.40 49.46
CA ASN A 561 5.37 -1.32 49.69
C ASN A 561 4.69 -0.80 51.01
N CYS A 562 3.66 0.05 50.78
CA CYS A 562 2.26 0.00 51.30
C CYS A 562 1.69 0.91 52.46
N ILE A 563 0.53 1.51 52.14
CA ILE A 563 -0.70 1.78 52.95
C ILE A 563 -0.93 3.12 53.73
N ARG A 564 -1.91 3.89 53.20
CA ARG A 564 -2.99 4.76 53.77
C ARG A 564 -2.77 5.69 55.01
N ALA A 565 -2.85 7.01 54.76
CA ALA A 565 -3.55 8.07 55.53
C ALA A 565 -3.54 9.39 54.68
N ALA A 566 -4.37 10.45 54.85
CA ALA A 566 -5.75 10.63 55.37
C ALA A 566 -6.33 12.00 54.85
N LEU A 567 -7.46 12.49 55.39
CA LEU A 567 -8.12 13.81 55.16
C LEU A 567 -8.04 14.69 56.45
N PRO A 568 -8.39 16.02 56.49
CA PRO A 568 -9.43 16.73 55.72
C PRO A 568 -9.15 18.21 55.30
N SER A 569 -10.23 18.91 54.93
CA SER A 569 -10.38 20.20 54.22
C SER A 569 -10.71 21.44 55.07
N LEU A 570 -10.52 22.64 54.49
CA LEU A 570 -11.28 23.92 54.65
C LEU A 570 -10.97 24.78 53.38
N HIS A 571 -11.88 25.46 52.66
CA HIS A 571 -12.83 26.56 52.97
C HIS A 571 -12.15 27.83 53.57
N SER A 572 -12.43 29.08 53.15
CA SER A 572 -13.15 29.60 51.97
C SER A 572 -13.11 31.15 51.89
N VAL A 573 -13.08 31.72 50.66
CA VAL A 573 -13.69 33.02 50.21
C VAL A 573 -13.31 34.35 50.92
N LEU A 574 -12.97 35.40 50.14
CA LEU A 574 -13.60 36.75 50.17
C LEU A 574 -13.04 37.69 49.06
N HIS A 575 -13.64 38.87 48.88
CA HIS A 575 -13.47 39.87 47.80
C HIS A 575 -12.05 40.50 47.70
N GLY A 576 -11.67 41.28 46.67
CA GLY A 576 -12.45 41.97 45.63
C GLY A 576 -11.58 42.57 44.49
N PRO A 577 -12.12 43.50 43.66
CA PRO A 577 -11.56 43.83 42.34
C PRO A 577 -10.56 45.00 42.31
N LEU A 578 -9.67 45.00 41.32
CA LEU A 578 -9.01 46.20 40.78
C LEU A 578 -8.53 45.96 39.33
N VAL A 579 -8.73 46.95 38.46
CA VAL A 579 -8.25 46.99 37.06
C VAL A 579 -7.74 48.41 36.79
N PRO A 580 -6.50 48.56 36.28
CA PRO A 580 -6.34 49.28 35.01
C PRO A 580 -5.31 48.67 34.06
N SER A 581 -5.38 49.13 32.80
CA SER A 581 -4.57 48.74 31.65
C SER A 581 -3.13 49.26 31.63
N ALA A 582 -2.20 48.52 31.03
CA ALA A 582 -1.17 49.05 30.12
C ALA A 582 -0.53 47.95 29.23
N THR A 583 0.03 48.37 28.10
CA THR A 583 0.69 47.55 27.06
C THR A 583 2.04 46.94 27.49
N PRO A 584 2.39 45.72 27.03
CA PRO A 584 3.75 45.18 27.15
C PRO A 584 4.66 45.62 25.99
N THR A 585 5.84 46.16 26.32
CA THR A 585 6.90 46.52 25.34
C THR A 585 7.84 45.33 25.08
N VAL A 586 8.35 45.21 23.86
CA VAL A 586 9.30 44.14 23.46
C VAL A 586 10.65 44.31 24.16
N LEU A 587 11.17 43.23 24.76
CA LEU A 587 12.50 43.20 25.36
C LEU A 587 13.50 42.48 24.43
N GLN A 588 14.50 43.20 23.91
CA GLN A 588 15.67 42.59 23.28
C GLN A 588 16.73 42.27 24.33
N VAL A 589 17.29 41.06 24.30
CA VAL A 589 18.47 40.67 25.10
C VAL A 589 19.65 40.46 24.17
N ALA A 590 20.66 41.33 24.27
CA ALA A 590 21.91 41.19 23.54
C ALA A 590 22.96 40.45 24.40
N LEU A 591 23.57 39.42 23.85
CA LEU A 591 24.70 38.71 24.46
C LEU A 591 26.00 39.10 23.76
N LYS A 592 27.02 39.48 24.54
CA LYS A 592 28.40 39.67 24.06
C LYS A 592 29.24 38.41 24.34
N PRO A 593 30.27 38.13 23.51
CA PRO A 593 31.02 36.88 23.58
C PRO A 593 32.10 36.89 24.67
N LEU A 594 32.49 35.68 25.11
CA LEU A 594 33.74 35.44 25.83
C LEU A 594 34.72 34.70 24.92
N SER A 595 35.99 35.12 24.97
CA SER A 595 37.09 34.60 24.15
C SER A 595 37.93 33.57 24.91
N PHE A 596 38.47 32.58 24.19
CA PHE A 596 39.53 31.68 24.68
C PHE A 596 40.63 31.51 23.64
N CYS A 597 41.87 31.33 24.12
CA CYS A 597 43.08 31.09 23.35
C CYS A 597 43.93 29.99 24.05
N PRO A 598 44.98 29.44 23.43
CA PRO A 598 45.09 27.99 23.30
C PRO A 598 46.31 27.38 24.01
N HIS A 599 46.44 26.05 23.99
CA HIS A 599 47.72 25.33 23.76
C HIS A 599 47.53 23.80 23.76
N HIS A 600 47.81 23.14 22.62
CA HIS A 600 48.77 22.02 22.44
C HIS A 600 48.66 21.46 21.00
N GLY A 601 49.68 20.72 20.53
CA GLY A 601 49.77 20.23 19.14
C GLY A 601 50.72 19.03 19.00
N TRP A 602 51.30 18.84 17.80
CA TRP A 602 51.99 17.62 17.31
C TRP A 602 51.00 16.48 16.98
N VAL A 603 51.16 15.61 15.97
CA VAL A 603 52.28 15.10 15.13
C VAL A 603 51.78 15.02 13.66
N LEU A 604 52.42 15.64 12.64
CA LEU A 604 53.32 15.01 11.61
C LEU A 604 52.66 13.90 10.71
N LYS A 605 52.94 13.73 9.39
CA LYS A 605 53.83 14.42 8.41
C LYS A 605 53.61 13.94 6.95
N LEU A 606 53.98 14.78 5.97
CA LEU A 606 54.64 14.48 4.65
C LEU A 606 54.13 13.35 3.70
N TRP A 607 53.72 13.71 2.47
CA TRP A 607 54.57 13.60 1.25
C TRP A 607 54.06 14.49 0.10
N THR A 608 54.88 14.70 -0.94
CA THR A 608 54.69 15.69 -2.03
C THR A 608 55.14 15.15 -3.40
N SER A 609 55.06 16.00 -4.45
CA SER A 609 55.44 15.76 -5.87
C SER A 609 54.29 15.24 -6.77
N LEU A 610 54.09 15.69 -8.01
CA LEU A 610 54.84 16.65 -8.87
C LEU A 610 53.84 17.52 -9.70
N THR A 611 54.26 18.68 -10.19
CA THR A 611 53.44 19.63 -10.99
C THR A 611 53.67 19.49 -12.50
N SER A 612 52.73 19.85 -13.38
CA SER A 612 52.61 21.19 -14.02
C SER A 612 51.82 21.01 -15.36
N ARG A 613 51.25 22.00 -16.09
CA ARG A 613 51.07 23.47 -15.98
C ARG A 613 49.97 23.93 -16.99
N LEU A 614 49.74 25.25 -17.10
CA LEU A 614 48.89 25.98 -18.09
C LEU A 614 47.36 25.90 -17.83
N VAL A 615 46.55 26.97 -17.94
CA VAL A 615 46.78 28.41 -18.20
C VAL A 615 45.86 29.27 -17.28
N GLN A 616 46.22 30.54 -17.03
CA GLN A 616 45.42 31.46 -16.19
C GLN A 616 44.42 32.34 -16.98
N ARG A 617 43.26 32.57 -16.33
CA ARG A 617 42.42 33.79 -16.29
C ARG A 617 42.44 34.80 -17.46
N LYS A 618 41.23 35.20 -17.88
CA LYS A 618 40.83 36.62 -17.87
C LYS A 618 39.37 36.78 -17.39
N LEU A 619 39.07 37.94 -16.82
CA LEU A 619 37.75 38.36 -16.31
C LEU A 619 37.20 39.49 -17.20
N TYR A 620 35.87 39.64 -17.27
CA TYR A 620 35.20 40.87 -17.70
C TYR A 620 33.97 41.16 -16.82
N PRO A 621 33.54 42.43 -16.66
CA PRO A 621 32.54 42.85 -15.68
C PRO A 621 31.15 43.15 -16.29
N GLU A 622 30.24 43.65 -15.46
CA GLU A 622 28.89 44.12 -15.82
C GLU A 622 28.88 45.39 -16.71
N PRO A 623 27.79 45.66 -17.46
CA PRO A 623 27.69 46.79 -18.38
C PRO A 623 27.12 48.07 -17.76
N SER A 624 27.42 49.21 -18.40
CA SER A 624 26.76 50.51 -18.16
C SER A 624 26.13 51.06 -19.46
N ALA A 625 25.27 52.07 -19.33
CA ALA A 625 24.36 52.51 -20.38
C ALA A 625 24.98 53.45 -21.43
N GLY A 626 24.40 53.45 -22.64
CA GLY A 626 24.65 54.44 -23.69
C GLY A 626 23.74 54.19 -24.90
N ALA A 627 22.94 55.20 -25.30
CA ALA A 627 21.99 55.11 -26.41
C ALA A 627 22.23 56.24 -27.42
N LEU A 628 21.98 55.98 -28.72
CA LEU A 628 21.84 56.89 -29.89
C LEU A 628 21.73 55.97 -31.15
N GLN A 629 21.04 56.26 -32.26
CA GLN A 629 19.81 57.03 -32.52
C GLN A 629 19.34 56.76 -33.97
N GLN A 630 18.09 57.13 -34.31
CA GLN A 630 17.49 57.22 -35.69
C GLN A 630 17.20 55.88 -36.42
N GLY A 631 16.09 55.72 -37.17
CA GLY A 631 14.91 56.59 -37.26
C GLY A 631 13.82 56.19 -38.30
N LEU A 632 12.58 56.63 -38.02
CA LEU A 632 11.48 56.98 -38.94
C LEU A 632 10.78 55.93 -39.87
N SER A 633 9.64 55.41 -39.41
CA SER A 633 8.28 55.44 -40.05
C SER A 633 7.31 54.79 -39.04
N GLY A 634 6.12 55.33 -38.68
CA GLY A 634 4.95 55.68 -39.50
C GLY A 634 3.98 54.47 -39.49
N THR A 635 2.72 54.52 -39.03
CA THR A 635 1.84 55.61 -38.54
C THR A 635 0.77 55.07 -37.55
N ASP A 636 0.20 55.98 -36.75
CA ASP A 636 -1.14 56.07 -36.10
C ASP A 636 -2.16 54.88 -36.16
N THR A 637 -3.08 54.67 -35.21
CA THR A 637 -3.70 55.63 -34.27
C THR A 637 -4.24 54.99 -32.96
N GLN A 638 -4.33 55.84 -31.93
CA GLN A 638 -5.06 55.78 -30.64
C GLN A 638 -6.21 54.76 -30.43
N ALA A 639 -6.27 54.21 -29.20
CA ALA A 639 -7.44 54.37 -28.31
C ALA A 639 -6.99 54.21 -26.83
N ALA A 640 -7.67 54.87 -25.88
CA ALA A 640 -7.38 54.80 -24.44
C ALA A 640 -8.67 54.87 -23.61
N LEU A 641 -8.62 54.34 -22.37
CA LEU A 641 -9.48 54.54 -21.17
C LEU A 641 -9.18 53.33 -20.25
N ALA A 642 -8.72 53.38 -18.99
CA ALA A 642 -8.75 54.33 -17.86
C ALA A 642 -9.88 54.05 -16.83
N VAL A 643 -9.44 53.67 -15.63
CA VAL A 643 -10.05 53.85 -14.29
C VAL A 643 -11.43 53.23 -14.02
N SER A 644 -11.42 52.13 -13.26
CA SER A 644 -12.18 52.00 -11.99
C SER A 644 -11.50 51.00 -11.06
#